data_AF-A0A1R3IS82-F1
#
_entry.id   AF-A0A1R3IS82-F1
#
_cell.length_a   1.000
_cell.length_b   1.000
_cell.length_c   1.000
_cell.angle_alpha   90.00
_cell.angle_beta   90.00
_cell.angle_gamma   90.00
#
_symmetry.space_group_name_H-M   'P 1'
#
loop_
_entity.id
_entity.type
_entity.pdbx_description
1 polymer ?
#
loop_
_entity_poly.entity_id
_entity_poly.type
_entity_poly.pdbx_seq_one_letter_code
_entity_poly.pdbx_strand_id
1 'polypeptide(L)'
;MDDEYAKLIRRVNQPRVVIDNSSCEDATVIQVDSVNKHGILLEVVQVLTDMNLVIRKAYISSDGGWFMDVFNVVDNDGNKIRDKEVIDYIQRRIETSAGFFPSRRGSVGVMPSEEHTSIELAGTDRPGLLSEVCAVLADLHCNVVNAEIWTHNARAAAVVHVTDDLTGSAISDPKRLSTIKELLCNVLKGSDDLKTAKTVLSAPGFMHRERRLHQIMFADRDYERVERAGVRTAQDGSSRPQVTLLNIEKDYTVVTMRSKDRPKLLFDIVCTLTDMQYVVFHGMVNTGRMEAYQEFYIRHVDGLPISSEAERVRVIQCLEAAIERRASEGLELELFTDDRLGLLSDITRIFRENSLCIRRALISTKGGKAKDTFYVTDVTGNPVDPKIIDSIRRQIGHTLLQVKHDKSLAPKPPHQETTMVMRPVTDIATRIGRALISASNHAIPTRIWTPSLEQTLHRLGCRDSLSPSLVAQVIDSFLSTHHSLALGFFNWASQQPGFSHDSVSYQSILKSLSFSRQFNALEILLKQVKVQKLSLDSSVYRFIISSLLKGKKTQNAFWVFYEVNSPRTELGADLCNSLLAALVSDGYHGHAEKVFDEMFQKGVAFNSIGFAGRVRVAYEVLQEMRKKGLAPDVFFYNSLMEACCREDLVRPAKRLWDEMFASGCRGNLNTYNILIGKLSKIGEVDEALRLFQHMREKGVTPDATTYTTLLQGLCQESNFESAIAIFNKSVEQDVMLAQSILSTFVIHLCRKGQFLIASKLLCGLTSDITSSDAHAVLLKCLADAKEIQFAIKHVDWVRETLPLMLQAIYNKLVASLSSTSRPDSIEQLLQAIQVKCLPDCTEAYTGY
;
A
#
# COMPACT_ATOMS: atom_id res chain seq x y z
N MET A 1 18.38 5.07 -31.03
CA MET A 1 18.34 3.69 -30.51
C MET A 1 17.92 3.62 -29.03
N ASP A 2 17.96 4.73 -28.29
CA ASP A 2 17.54 4.81 -26.87
C ASP A 2 16.05 4.52 -26.59
N ASP A 3 15.17 4.80 -27.55
CA ASP A 3 13.73 4.57 -27.36
C ASP A 3 13.36 3.07 -27.42
N GLU A 4 14.13 2.23 -28.13
CA GLU A 4 13.88 0.79 -28.17
C GLU A 4 14.39 0.05 -26.93
N TYR A 5 15.52 0.47 -26.35
CA TYR A 5 16.06 -0.13 -25.13
C TYR A 5 15.29 0.29 -23.87
N ALA A 6 14.83 1.56 -23.79
CA ALA A 6 13.90 1.99 -22.76
C ALA A 6 12.53 1.28 -22.90
N LYS A 7 12.06 1.04 -24.13
CA LYS A 7 10.89 0.17 -24.38
C LYS A 7 11.17 -1.28 -23.98
N LEU A 8 12.40 -1.79 -24.13
CA LEU A 8 12.79 -3.15 -23.72
C LEU A 8 12.83 -3.30 -22.19
N ILE A 9 13.45 -2.37 -21.44
CA ILE A 9 13.45 -2.37 -19.97
C ILE A 9 12.03 -2.16 -19.41
N ARG A 10 11.19 -1.35 -20.07
CA ARG A 10 9.75 -1.22 -19.76
C ARG A 10 8.96 -2.49 -20.06
N ARG A 11 9.30 -3.23 -21.13
CA ARG A 11 8.70 -4.55 -21.45
C ARG A 11 9.16 -5.66 -20.52
N VAL A 12 10.37 -5.59 -19.99
CA VAL A 12 10.97 -6.65 -19.13
C VAL A 12 10.59 -6.47 -17.65
N ASN A 13 10.36 -5.25 -17.16
CA ASN A 13 10.01 -4.94 -15.77
C ASN A 13 8.57 -4.42 -15.60
N GLN A 14 7.67 -4.83 -16.49
CA GLN A 14 6.25 -4.46 -16.43
C GLN A 14 5.58 -5.09 -15.20
N PRO A 15 4.74 -4.35 -14.44
CA PRO A 15 3.92 -4.95 -13.39
C PRO A 15 3.12 -6.09 -14.00
N ARG A 16 3.34 -7.34 -13.59
CA ARG A 16 2.57 -8.47 -14.11
C ARG A 16 1.30 -8.56 -13.29
N VAL A 17 0.16 -8.45 -13.96
CA VAL A 17 -1.15 -8.54 -13.29
C VAL A 17 -1.81 -9.87 -13.64
N VAL A 18 -1.88 -10.74 -12.66
CA VAL A 18 -2.58 -12.02 -12.78
C VAL A 18 -3.95 -11.88 -12.14
N ILE A 19 -4.99 -11.98 -12.95
CA ILE A 19 -6.38 -11.99 -12.48
C ILE A 19 -6.87 -13.42 -12.46
N ASP A 20 -7.23 -13.91 -11.28
CA ASP A 20 -7.67 -15.27 -11.05
C ASP A 20 -9.07 -15.31 -10.40
N ASN A 21 -10.02 -15.86 -11.15
CA ASN A 21 -11.40 -16.08 -10.71
C ASN A 21 -11.65 -17.48 -10.13
N SER A 22 -10.65 -18.36 -10.14
CA SER A 22 -10.74 -19.76 -9.72
C SER A 22 -10.26 -19.99 -8.28
N SER A 23 -9.20 -19.30 -7.82
CA SER A 23 -8.62 -19.54 -6.48
C SER A 23 -9.49 -19.13 -5.29
N CYS A 24 -10.46 -18.24 -5.47
CA CYS A 24 -11.38 -17.83 -4.39
C CYS A 24 -12.82 -17.97 -4.89
N GLU A 25 -13.73 -18.58 -4.13
CA GLU A 25 -15.12 -18.79 -4.56
C GLU A 25 -15.94 -17.49 -4.61
N ASP A 26 -15.64 -16.55 -3.71
CA ASP A 26 -16.48 -15.38 -3.42
C ASP A 26 -15.92 -14.04 -3.95
N ALA A 27 -14.73 -14.04 -4.55
CA ALA A 27 -14.07 -12.82 -5.03
C ALA A 27 -13.12 -13.12 -6.19
N THR A 28 -12.87 -12.09 -7.01
CA THR A 28 -11.83 -12.10 -8.04
C THR A 28 -10.50 -11.77 -7.40
N VAL A 29 -9.50 -12.65 -7.54
CA VAL A 29 -8.16 -12.42 -7.01
C VAL A 29 -7.35 -11.66 -8.05
N ILE A 30 -6.78 -10.52 -7.67
CA ILE A 30 -5.89 -9.72 -8.51
C ILE A 30 -4.54 -9.72 -7.85
N GLN A 31 -3.58 -10.39 -8.47
CA GLN A 31 -2.19 -10.43 -8.03
C GLN A 31 -1.37 -9.47 -8.90
N VAL A 32 -0.59 -8.61 -8.26
CA VAL A 32 0.27 -7.63 -8.91
C VAL A 32 1.71 -7.88 -8.48
N ASP A 33 2.52 -8.32 -9.44
CA ASP A 33 3.95 -8.56 -9.25
C ASP A 33 4.73 -7.44 -9.94
N SER A 34 5.47 -6.63 -9.20
CA SER A 34 6.22 -5.51 -9.79
C SER A 34 7.56 -5.28 -9.10
N VAL A 35 8.48 -4.58 -9.78
CA VAL A 35 9.73 -4.12 -9.16
C VAL A 35 9.39 -3.05 -8.13
N ASN A 36 9.96 -3.14 -6.92
CA ASN A 36 9.68 -2.22 -5.82
C ASN A 36 10.02 -0.77 -6.22
N LYS A 37 9.00 0.01 -6.55
CA LYS A 37 9.08 1.46 -6.77
C LYS A 37 8.08 2.15 -5.85
N HIS A 38 8.50 3.27 -5.30
CA HIS A 38 7.67 4.09 -4.43
C HIS A 38 6.38 4.52 -5.15
N GLY A 39 5.21 4.16 -4.61
CA GLY A 39 3.90 4.61 -5.11
C GLY A 39 3.07 3.57 -5.88
N ILE A 40 3.61 2.39 -6.23
CA ILE A 40 2.86 1.36 -6.99
C ILE A 40 1.60 0.90 -6.22
N LEU A 41 1.70 0.68 -4.91
CA LEU A 41 0.54 0.33 -4.08
C LEU A 41 -0.62 1.32 -4.25
N LEU A 42 -0.30 2.61 -4.24
CA LEU A 42 -1.28 3.67 -4.40
C LEU A 42 -1.89 3.64 -5.81
N GLU A 43 -1.08 3.43 -6.86
CA GLU A 43 -1.59 3.31 -8.23
C GLU A 43 -2.58 2.15 -8.39
N VAL A 44 -2.23 0.96 -7.88
CA VAL A 44 -3.10 -0.21 -7.97
C VAL A 44 -4.41 0.04 -7.25
N VAL A 45 -4.35 0.51 -6.00
CA VAL A 45 -5.54 0.81 -5.21
C VAL A 45 -6.38 1.91 -5.87
N GLN A 46 -5.75 2.88 -6.52
CA GLN A 46 -6.42 3.96 -7.25
C GLN A 46 -7.18 3.42 -8.48
N VAL A 47 -6.54 2.62 -9.33
CA VAL A 47 -7.19 2.00 -10.51
C VAL A 47 -8.42 1.20 -10.10
N LEU A 48 -8.31 0.36 -9.07
CA LEU A 48 -9.43 -0.44 -8.56
C LEU A 48 -10.56 0.46 -8.01
N THR A 49 -10.18 1.55 -7.33
CA THR A 49 -11.12 2.51 -6.77
C THR A 49 -11.87 3.32 -7.83
N ASP A 50 -11.20 3.70 -8.93
CA ASP A 50 -11.82 4.46 -10.02
C ASP A 50 -12.88 3.66 -10.78
N MET A 51 -12.72 2.34 -10.82
CA MET A 51 -13.73 1.43 -11.36
C MET A 51 -14.86 1.11 -10.39
N ASN A 52 -14.86 1.73 -9.20
CA ASN A 52 -15.80 1.45 -8.11
C ASN A 52 -15.84 -0.03 -7.73
N LEU A 53 -14.68 -0.68 -7.71
CA LEU A 53 -14.54 -2.04 -7.21
C LEU A 53 -14.26 -2.04 -5.71
N VAL A 54 -14.72 -3.08 -5.02
CA VAL A 54 -14.59 -3.20 -3.56
C VAL A 54 -13.53 -4.25 -3.22
N ILE A 55 -12.49 -3.82 -2.51
CA ILE A 55 -11.41 -4.69 -2.02
C ILE A 55 -11.85 -5.27 -0.67
N ARG A 56 -12.10 -6.57 -0.61
CA ARG A 56 -12.51 -7.28 0.62
C ARG A 56 -11.33 -7.74 1.46
N LYS A 57 -10.27 -8.18 0.81
CA LYS A 57 -9.03 -8.60 1.46
C LYS A 57 -7.85 -8.14 0.62
N ALA A 58 -6.76 -7.76 1.28
CA ALA A 58 -5.50 -7.53 0.59
C ALA A 58 -4.33 -8.03 1.43
N TYR A 59 -3.33 -8.59 0.76
CA TYR A 59 -2.03 -8.93 1.31
C TYR A 59 -0.99 -8.16 0.53
N ILE A 60 -0.22 -7.34 1.21
CA ILE A 60 0.79 -6.45 0.62
C ILE A 60 2.15 -6.92 1.11
N SER A 61 3.11 -7.09 0.22
CA SER A 61 4.47 -7.50 0.56
C SER A 61 5.50 -6.91 -0.40
N SER A 62 6.53 -6.27 0.17
CA SER A 62 7.59 -5.56 -0.56
C SER A 62 8.99 -6.02 -0.13
N ASP A 63 9.19 -7.33 0.03
CA ASP A 63 10.48 -7.90 0.44
C ASP A 63 11.46 -8.06 -0.74
N GLY A 64 12.74 -7.78 -0.51
CA GLY A 64 13.81 -8.12 -1.46
C GLY A 64 13.85 -7.32 -2.77
N GLY A 65 13.23 -6.14 -2.83
CA GLY A 65 13.19 -5.30 -4.04
C GLY A 65 12.09 -5.67 -5.05
N TRP A 66 11.24 -6.63 -4.69
CA TRP A 66 10.06 -7.04 -5.44
C TRP A 66 8.79 -6.75 -4.62
N PHE A 67 7.71 -6.49 -5.33
CA PHE A 67 6.43 -6.07 -4.81
C PHE A 67 5.39 -7.09 -5.24
N MET A 68 4.77 -7.78 -4.28
CA MET A 68 3.84 -8.89 -4.48
C MET A 68 2.57 -8.61 -3.70
N ASP A 69 1.60 -8.00 -4.39
CA ASP A 69 0.33 -7.65 -3.77
C ASP A 69 -0.79 -8.53 -4.28
N VAL A 70 -1.65 -8.97 -3.37
CA VAL A 70 -2.82 -9.80 -3.69
C VAL A 70 -4.07 -9.11 -3.17
N PHE A 71 -5.00 -8.78 -4.06
CA PHE A 71 -6.27 -8.14 -3.75
C PHE A 71 -7.43 -9.08 -4.08
N ASN A 72 -8.32 -9.30 -3.12
CA ASN A 72 -9.59 -9.98 -3.34
C ASN A 72 -10.66 -8.92 -3.59
N VAL A 73 -11.15 -8.85 -4.83
CA VAL A 73 -11.97 -7.76 -5.33
C VAL A 73 -13.34 -8.29 -5.78
N VAL A 74 -14.38 -7.50 -5.51
CA VAL A 74 -15.76 -7.74 -5.96
C VAL A 74 -16.33 -6.46 -6.58
N ASP A 75 -17.38 -6.59 -7.37
CA ASP A 75 -18.19 -5.44 -7.82
C ASP A 75 -19.03 -4.84 -6.67
N ASN A 76 -19.77 -3.76 -6.96
CA ASN A 76 -20.64 -3.10 -5.96
C ASN A 76 -21.80 -3.98 -5.48
N ASP A 77 -22.16 -5.02 -6.23
CA ASP A 77 -23.20 -5.98 -5.87
C ASP A 77 -22.63 -7.19 -5.09
N GLY A 78 -21.30 -7.22 -4.92
CA GLY A 78 -20.58 -8.24 -4.16
C GLY A 78 -20.26 -9.50 -4.97
N ASN A 79 -20.39 -9.46 -6.30
CA ASN A 79 -20.09 -10.56 -7.21
C ASN A 79 -18.65 -10.48 -7.74
N LYS A 80 -18.20 -11.60 -8.31
CA LYS A 80 -16.94 -11.68 -9.06
C LYS A 80 -17.00 -10.84 -10.33
N ILE A 81 -15.87 -10.23 -10.66
CA ILE A 81 -15.65 -9.55 -11.93
C ILE A 81 -15.48 -10.63 -13.00
N ARG A 82 -16.51 -10.85 -13.81
CA ARG A 82 -16.50 -11.80 -14.94
C ARG A 82 -16.42 -11.11 -16.30
N ASP A 83 -16.63 -9.80 -16.32
CA ASP A 83 -16.57 -9.00 -17.53
C ASP A 83 -15.12 -8.92 -18.03
N LYS A 84 -14.91 -9.46 -19.23
CA LYS A 84 -13.60 -9.51 -19.87
C LYS A 84 -13.08 -8.12 -20.22
N GLU A 85 -13.96 -7.16 -20.53
CA GLU A 85 -13.54 -5.79 -20.84
C GLU A 85 -12.98 -5.07 -19.59
N VAL A 86 -13.59 -5.32 -18.43
CA VAL A 86 -13.12 -4.77 -17.15
C VAL A 86 -11.80 -5.40 -16.72
N ILE A 87 -11.67 -6.73 -16.86
CA ILE A 87 -10.44 -7.48 -16.57
C ILE A 87 -9.29 -6.99 -17.48
N ASP A 88 -9.54 -6.91 -18.78
CA ASP A 88 -8.56 -6.42 -19.77
C ASP A 88 -8.17 -4.97 -19.47
N TYR A 89 -9.12 -4.13 -19.04
CA TYR A 89 -8.84 -2.75 -18.68
C TYR A 89 -7.97 -2.65 -17.42
N ILE A 90 -8.24 -3.47 -16.38
CA ILE A 90 -7.40 -3.56 -15.17
C ILE A 90 -5.96 -3.92 -15.56
N GLN A 91 -5.80 -5.02 -16.32
CA GLN A 91 -4.49 -5.49 -16.74
C GLN A 91 -3.77 -4.42 -17.54
N ARG A 92 -4.39 -3.89 -18.59
CA ARG A 92 -3.77 -2.84 -19.41
C ARG A 92 -3.42 -1.60 -18.59
N ARG A 93 -4.29 -1.12 -17.70
CA ARG A 93 -4.02 0.11 -16.93
C ARG A 93 -2.86 -0.06 -15.97
N ILE A 94 -2.80 -1.16 -15.23
CA ILE A 94 -1.74 -1.41 -14.25
C ILE A 94 -0.44 -1.83 -14.94
N GLU A 95 -0.50 -2.59 -16.05
CA GLU A 95 0.69 -2.94 -16.85
C GLU A 95 1.26 -1.72 -17.59
N THR A 96 0.42 -0.76 -17.98
CA THR A 96 0.84 0.46 -18.73
C THR A 96 1.19 1.63 -17.80
N SER A 97 0.86 1.58 -16.49
CA SER A 97 1.05 2.72 -15.57
C SER A 97 2.51 3.02 -15.20
N ALA A 98 3.48 2.23 -15.64
CA ALA A 98 4.92 2.44 -15.38
C ALA A 98 5.55 3.71 -16.04
N GLY A 99 4.73 4.66 -16.52
CA GLY A 99 5.14 5.79 -17.35
C GLY A 99 4.92 7.20 -16.80
N PHE A 100 4.29 7.43 -15.64
CA PHE A 100 4.01 8.80 -15.19
C PHE A 100 4.23 9.00 -13.68
N PHE A 101 5.39 9.58 -13.33
CA PHE A 101 5.58 10.33 -12.08
C PHE A 101 5.78 11.81 -12.41
N PRO A 102 4.85 12.71 -12.07
CA PRO A 102 5.21 14.07 -11.74
C PRO A 102 5.89 14.03 -10.37
N SER A 103 7.16 14.44 -10.36
CA SER A 103 7.92 14.68 -9.14
C SER A 103 7.13 15.59 -8.18
N ARG A 104 7.06 15.22 -6.90
CA ARG A 104 6.66 16.14 -5.83
C ARG A 104 7.68 17.28 -5.73
N ARG A 105 7.38 18.39 -6.37
CA ARG A 105 7.71 19.73 -5.86
C ARG A 105 6.43 20.56 -5.92
N GLY A 106 6.15 21.26 -4.82
CA GLY A 106 5.12 22.29 -4.81
C GLY A 106 5.49 23.36 -5.82
N SER A 107 4.87 23.32 -6.99
CA SER A 107 4.77 24.37 -8.01
C SER A 107 3.97 23.78 -9.17
N VAL A 108 2.69 24.13 -9.26
CA VAL A 108 1.82 23.73 -10.36
C VAL A 108 2.00 24.77 -11.47
N GLY A 109 2.76 24.38 -12.49
CA GLY A 109 2.97 25.11 -13.75
C GLY A 109 2.41 24.33 -14.94
N VAL A 110 2.05 25.07 -15.98
CA VAL A 110 1.03 24.84 -17.03
C VAL A 110 1.32 23.73 -18.07
N MET A 111 0.27 22.99 -18.48
CA MET A 111 -0.03 22.59 -19.87
C MET A 111 -1.57 22.58 -20.05
N PRO A 112 -2.15 23.08 -21.16
CA PRO A 112 -3.60 23.16 -21.37
C PRO A 112 -4.25 21.79 -21.64
N SER A 113 -5.51 21.63 -21.24
CA SER A 113 -6.46 20.67 -21.83
C SER A 113 -7.58 21.48 -22.48
N GLU A 114 -8.11 20.97 -23.58
CA GLU A 114 -9.00 21.70 -24.48
C GLU A 114 -10.44 21.90 -23.93
N GLU A 115 -10.82 21.27 -22.81
CA GLU A 115 -12.26 21.12 -22.44
C GLU A 115 -12.78 21.95 -21.25
N HIS A 116 -12.01 22.17 -20.16
CA HIS A 116 -12.53 22.86 -18.96
C HIS A 116 -11.45 23.56 -18.10
N THR A 117 -11.84 24.54 -17.27
CA THR A 117 -10.97 25.23 -16.28
C THR A 117 -11.18 24.65 -14.88
N SER A 118 -10.11 24.24 -14.21
CA SER A 118 -10.18 23.67 -12.85
C SER A 118 -9.87 24.72 -11.76
N ILE A 119 -10.70 24.76 -10.73
CA ILE A 119 -10.62 25.65 -9.57
C ILE A 119 -10.48 24.79 -8.30
N GLU A 120 -9.42 24.99 -7.53
CA GLU A 120 -9.24 24.36 -6.22
C GLU A 120 -9.47 25.37 -5.10
N LEU A 121 -10.29 24.97 -4.12
CA LEU A 121 -10.66 25.80 -2.97
C LEU A 121 -10.32 25.06 -1.68
N ALA A 122 -9.77 25.79 -0.72
CA ALA A 122 -9.49 25.34 0.64
C ALA A 122 -9.71 26.48 1.63
N GLY A 123 -10.34 26.19 2.77
CA GLY A 123 -10.57 27.19 3.81
C GLY A 123 -11.39 26.67 4.99
N THR A 124 -11.77 27.58 5.87
CA THR A 124 -12.64 27.30 7.02
C THR A 124 -14.07 27.08 6.54
N ASP A 125 -14.66 25.93 6.89
CA ASP A 125 -16.06 25.63 6.63
C ASP A 125 -16.97 26.51 7.48
N ARG A 126 -17.97 27.11 6.84
CA ARG A 126 -19.01 27.89 7.51
C ARG A 126 -20.35 27.71 6.79
N PRO A 127 -21.47 27.75 7.53
CA PRO A 127 -22.79 27.69 6.92
C PRO A 127 -22.94 28.72 5.79
N GLY A 128 -23.33 28.24 4.61
CA GLY A 128 -23.52 29.08 3.42
C GLY A 128 -22.27 29.35 2.58
N LEU A 129 -21.08 28.89 2.98
CA LEU A 129 -19.86 29.05 2.16
C LEU A 129 -20.06 28.54 0.73
N LEU A 130 -20.57 27.31 0.59
CA LEU A 130 -20.78 26.72 -0.74
C LEU A 130 -21.80 27.53 -1.57
N SER A 131 -22.86 28.04 -0.95
CA SER A 131 -23.85 28.87 -1.65
C SER A 131 -23.24 30.16 -2.17
N GLU A 132 -22.34 30.78 -1.41
CA GLU A 132 -21.66 32.02 -1.82
C GLU A 132 -20.64 31.77 -2.93
N VAL A 133 -19.89 30.65 -2.85
CA VAL A 133 -18.99 30.22 -3.93
C VAL A 133 -19.77 29.97 -5.22
N CYS A 134 -20.89 29.25 -5.15
CA CYS A 134 -21.72 28.94 -6.31
C CYS A 134 -22.38 30.21 -6.90
N ALA A 135 -22.77 31.16 -6.05
CA ALA A 135 -23.29 32.45 -6.49
C ALA A 135 -22.23 33.27 -7.25
N VAL A 136 -21.00 33.36 -6.73
CA VAL A 136 -19.89 34.05 -7.42
C VAL A 136 -19.60 33.42 -8.79
N LEU A 137 -19.60 32.08 -8.88
CA LEU A 137 -19.40 31.40 -10.16
C LEU A 137 -20.54 31.67 -11.15
N ALA A 138 -21.79 31.66 -10.68
CA ALA A 138 -22.95 31.97 -11.51
C ALA A 138 -22.94 33.43 -12.02
N ASP A 139 -22.62 34.39 -11.15
CA ASP A 139 -22.53 35.82 -11.49
C ASP A 139 -21.39 36.10 -12.49
N LEU A 140 -20.32 35.31 -12.44
CA LEU A 140 -19.20 35.37 -13.39
C LEU A 140 -19.43 34.52 -14.64
N HIS A 141 -20.66 34.06 -14.86
CA HIS A 141 -21.03 33.29 -16.06
C HIS A 141 -20.19 32.01 -16.24
N CYS A 142 -19.85 31.36 -15.12
CA CYS A 142 -19.09 30.12 -15.08
C CYS A 142 -20.05 28.94 -14.85
N ASN A 143 -20.20 28.07 -15.85
CA ASN A 143 -21.00 26.86 -15.71
C ASN A 143 -20.20 25.75 -15.04
N VAL A 144 -20.75 25.14 -13.98
CA VAL A 144 -20.07 24.06 -13.24
C VAL A 144 -20.38 22.72 -13.89
N VAL A 145 -19.39 22.12 -14.56
CA VAL A 145 -19.56 20.84 -15.27
C VAL A 145 -19.34 19.66 -14.32
N ASN A 146 -18.43 19.82 -13.37
CA ASN A 146 -18.13 18.81 -12.37
C ASN A 146 -17.61 19.46 -11.10
N ALA A 147 -17.99 18.96 -9.93
CA ALA A 147 -17.40 19.42 -8.68
C ALA A 147 -17.40 18.31 -7.65
N GLU A 148 -16.37 18.28 -6.80
CA GLU A 148 -16.38 17.46 -5.59
C GLU A 148 -15.94 18.30 -4.40
N ILE A 149 -16.72 18.24 -3.32
CA ILE A 149 -16.59 19.09 -2.13
C ILE A 149 -16.60 18.21 -0.89
N TRP A 150 -15.63 18.39 0.01
CA TRP A 150 -15.50 17.68 1.29
C TRP A 150 -15.43 18.68 2.45
N THR A 151 -16.12 18.40 3.57
CA THR A 151 -15.97 19.14 4.82
C THR A 151 -15.65 18.21 5.99
N HIS A 152 -14.66 18.59 6.82
CA HIS A 152 -14.23 17.84 8.01
C HIS A 152 -13.54 18.78 8.99
N ASN A 153 -13.78 18.62 10.30
CA ASN A 153 -13.19 19.43 11.37
C ASN A 153 -13.23 20.96 11.12
N ALA A 154 -14.37 21.47 10.65
CA ALA A 154 -14.56 22.88 10.28
C ALA A 154 -13.64 23.39 9.15
N ARG A 155 -13.09 22.48 8.34
CA ARG A 155 -12.37 22.77 7.09
C ARG A 155 -13.19 22.30 5.91
N ALA A 156 -13.09 23.02 4.79
CA ALA A 156 -13.73 22.69 3.54
C ALA A 156 -12.68 22.67 2.41
N ALA A 157 -12.77 21.67 1.54
CA ALA A 157 -12.02 21.61 0.30
C ALA A 157 -12.96 21.32 -0.88
N ALA A 158 -12.68 21.94 -2.03
CA ALA A 158 -13.42 21.68 -3.25
C ALA A 158 -12.49 21.67 -4.48
N VAL A 159 -12.80 20.77 -5.42
CA VAL A 159 -12.24 20.77 -6.77
C VAL A 159 -13.40 20.95 -7.74
N VAL A 160 -13.44 22.08 -8.43
CA VAL A 160 -14.56 22.51 -9.29
C VAL A 160 -14.05 22.68 -10.71
N HIS A 161 -14.68 22.03 -11.68
CA HIS A 161 -14.42 22.19 -13.11
C HIS A 161 -15.51 23.07 -13.71
N VAL A 162 -15.09 24.19 -14.29
CA VAL A 162 -15.98 25.19 -14.88
C VAL A 162 -15.71 25.37 -16.36
N THR A 163 -16.77 25.75 -17.09
CA THR A 163 -16.73 26.19 -18.48
C THR A 163 -17.37 27.56 -18.59
N ASP A 164 -17.04 28.28 -19.64
CA ASP A 164 -17.73 29.51 -19.99
C ASP A 164 -19.16 29.20 -20.50
N ASP A 165 -20.16 29.95 -20.04
CA ASP A 165 -21.57 29.68 -20.37
C ASP A 165 -21.93 29.93 -21.84
N LEU A 166 -21.28 30.91 -22.49
CA LEU A 166 -21.53 31.28 -23.88
C LEU A 166 -20.84 30.33 -24.86
N THR A 167 -19.61 29.92 -24.56
CA THR A 167 -18.74 29.13 -25.45
C THR A 167 -18.71 27.66 -25.10
N GLY A 168 -19.16 27.26 -23.90
CA GLY A 168 -19.10 25.88 -23.41
C GLY A 168 -17.68 25.33 -23.26
N SER A 169 -16.67 26.21 -23.32
CA SER A 169 -15.24 25.87 -23.40
C SER A 169 -14.48 26.32 -22.15
N ALA A 170 -13.22 25.90 -22.02
CA ALA A 170 -12.36 26.34 -20.93
C ALA A 170 -12.18 27.87 -20.90
N ILE A 171 -12.38 28.49 -19.74
CA ILE A 171 -12.12 29.90 -19.49
C ILE A 171 -10.60 30.13 -19.56
N SER A 172 -10.16 30.81 -20.61
CA SER A 172 -8.73 31.06 -20.89
C SER A 172 -8.31 32.52 -20.72
N ASP A 173 -9.25 33.46 -20.57
CA ASP A 173 -8.94 34.89 -20.41
C ASP A 173 -8.25 35.16 -19.05
N PRO A 174 -6.99 35.62 -19.03
CA PRO A 174 -6.24 35.86 -17.80
C PRO A 174 -6.87 36.91 -16.88
N LYS A 175 -7.53 37.93 -17.44
CA LYS A 175 -8.17 38.99 -16.65
C LYS A 175 -9.37 38.43 -15.89
N ARG A 176 -10.26 37.72 -16.59
CA ARG A 176 -11.40 37.04 -15.98
C ARG A 176 -10.96 36.00 -14.94
N LEU A 177 -9.93 35.20 -15.23
CA LEU A 177 -9.37 34.25 -14.26
C LEU A 177 -8.85 34.94 -12.99
N SER A 178 -8.22 36.11 -13.13
CA SER A 178 -7.79 36.93 -11.99
C SER A 178 -8.98 37.44 -11.17
N THR A 179 -10.04 37.93 -11.82
CA THR A 179 -11.27 38.38 -11.15
C THR A 179 -11.97 37.24 -10.41
N ILE A 180 -12.09 36.07 -11.02
CA ILE A 180 -12.62 34.86 -10.39
C ILE A 180 -11.81 34.52 -9.13
N LYS A 181 -10.48 34.52 -9.24
CA LYS A 181 -9.58 34.22 -8.12
C LYS A 181 -9.75 35.21 -6.97
N GLU A 182 -9.81 36.51 -7.26
CA GLU A 182 -9.93 37.56 -6.25
C GLU A 182 -11.25 37.47 -5.48
N LEU A 183 -12.37 37.33 -6.20
CA LEU A 183 -13.70 37.23 -5.59
C LEU A 183 -13.84 35.97 -4.73
N LEU A 184 -13.35 34.82 -5.22
CA LEU A 184 -13.37 33.57 -4.44
C LEU A 184 -12.47 33.65 -3.21
N CYS A 185 -11.29 34.28 -3.32
CA CYS A 185 -10.43 34.56 -2.17
C CYS A 185 -11.13 35.45 -1.13
N ASN A 186 -11.92 36.44 -1.54
CA ASN A 186 -12.66 37.30 -0.62
C ASN A 186 -13.75 36.53 0.14
N VAL A 187 -14.48 35.64 -0.54
CA VAL A 187 -15.49 34.77 0.09
C VAL A 187 -14.86 33.84 1.14
N LEU A 188 -13.66 33.33 0.87
CA LEU A 188 -12.93 32.43 1.78
C LEU A 188 -12.22 33.17 2.94
N LYS A 189 -11.87 34.45 2.78
CA LYS A 189 -11.22 35.29 3.81
C LYS A 189 -12.17 35.83 4.88
N GLY A 190 -13.47 35.59 4.79
CA GLY A 190 -14.49 36.16 5.69
C GLY A 190 -14.43 35.73 7.17
N SER A 191 -13.33 35.12 7.65
CA SER A 191 -13.07 34.81 9.06
C SER A 191 -11.67 35.24 9.46
N ASP A 192 -11.54 35.93 10.60
CA ASP A 192 -10.34 36.58 11.18
C ASP A 192 -9.12 35.68 11.48
N ASP A 193 -9.08 34.43 11.00
CA ASP A 193 -7.95 33.54 11.22
C ASP A 193 -6.84 33.78 10.18
N LEU A 194 -5.63 34.06 10.68
CA LEU A 194 -4.37 34.31 9.96
C LEU A 194 -3.90 33.17 9.02
N LYS A 195 -4.72 32.15 8.75
CA LYS A 195 -4.42 31.03 7.83
C LYS A 195 -5.05 31.32 6.46
N THR A 196 -4.20 31.77 5.54
CA THR A 196 -4.55 32.27 4.20
C THR A 196 -5.32 31.22 3.38
N ALA A 197 -6.55 31.53 2.97
CA ALA A 197 -7.27 30.80 1.93
C ALA A 197 -6.43 30.73 0.64
N LYS A 198 -6.27 29.54 0.07
CA LYS A 198 -5.48 29.33 -1.16
C LYS A 198 -6.41 28.91 -2.28
N THR A 199 -6.71 29.83 -3.18
CA THR A 199 -7.29 29.50 -4.49
C THR A 199 -6.14 29.22 -5.45
N VAL A 200 -5.95 27.94 -5.80
CA VAL A 200 -4.99 27.52 -6.82
C VAL A 200 -5.77 27.14 -8.07
N LEU A 201 -5.60 27.93 -9.13
CA LEU A 201 -6.06 27.54 -10.47
C LEU A 201 -5.04 26.52 -10.99
N SER A 202 -5.43 25.25 -11.05
CA SER A 202 -4.57 24.16 -11.51
C SER A 202 -4.85 23.82 -12.98
N ALA A 203 -3.78 23.57 -13.74
CA ALA A 203 -3.85 23.13 -15.12
C ALA A 203 -4.37 21.68 -15.26
N PRO A 204 -4.92 21.28 -16.41
CA PRO A 204 -5.64 20.02 -16.49
C PRO A 204 -4.68 18.88 -16.85
N GLY A 205 -4.57 17.92 -15.95
CA GLY A 205 -4.11 16.56 -16.24
C GLY A 205 -5.18 15.57 -15.79
N PHE A 206 -4.97 14.27 -16.00
CA PHE A 206 -5.75 13.21 -15.36
C PHE A 206 -5.55 13.27 -13.83
N MET A 207 -6.16 14.25 -13.18
CA MET A 207 -6.15 14.42 -11.74
C MET A 207 -7.29 13.60 -11.18
N HIS A 208 -6.96 12.57 -10.40
CA HIS A 208 -7.97 11.88 -9.59
C HIS A 208 -8.48 12.89 -8.56
N ARG A 209 -9.68 13.44 -8.77
CA ARG A 209 -10.27 14.53 -7.95
C ARG A 209 -10.27 14.18 -6.47
N GLU A 210 -10.62 12.94 -6.16
CA GLU A 210 -10.63 12.42 -4.79
C GLU A 210 -9.22 12.40 -4.15
N ARG A 211 -8.19 12.04 -4.93
CA ARG A 211 -6.79 12.09 -4.46
C ARG A 211 -6.36 13.52 -4.20
N ARG A 212 -6.75 14.44 -5.08
CA ARG A 212 -6.41 15.87 -4.96
C ARG A 212 -7.08 16.49 -3.75
N LEU A 213 -8.37 16.21 -3.52
CA LEU A 213 -9.10 16.67 -2.34
C LEU A 213 -8.47 16.17 -1.05
N HIS A 214 -8.05 14.90 -1.01
CA HIS A 214 -7.32 14.36 0.15
C HIS A 214 -6.05 15.16 0.44
N GLN A 215 -5.26 15.49 -0.59
CA GLN A 215 -4.06 16.33 -0.45
C GLN A 215 -4.37 17.76 -0.01
N ILE A 216 -5.45 18.37 -0.52
CA ILE A 216 -5.89 19.71 -0.13
C ILE A 216 -6.26 19.71 1.35
N MET A 217 -7.12 18.79 1.79
CA MET A 217 -7.52 18.66 3.20
C MET A 217 -6.33 18.44 4.13
N PHE A 218 -5.41 17.55 3.73
CA PHE A 218 -4.17 17.31 4.48
C PHE A 218 -3.29 18.58 4.57
N ALA A 219 -3.10 19.30 3.47
CA ALA A 219 -2.32 20.54 3.45
C ALA A 219 -2.98 21.65 4.30
N ASP A 220 -4.31 21.63 4.40
CA ASP A 220 -5.12 22.55 5.17
C ASP A 220 -5.19 22.20 6.68
N ARG A 221 -4.60 21.06 7.05
CA ARG A 221 -4.47 20.52 8.42
C ARG A 221 -5.80 20.24 9.13
N ASP A 222 -6.76 19.68 8.39
CA ASP A 222 -8.03 19.21 8.96
C ASP A 222 -7.87 18.15 10.07
N TYR A 223 -6.73 17.47 10.15
CA TYR A 223 -6.41 16.53 11.23
C TYR A 223 -6.12 17.19 12.59
N GLU A 224 -5.88 18.51 12.65
CA GLU A 224 -5.73 19.25 13.91
C GLU A 224 -7.12 19.48 14.53
N ARG A 225 -7.51 18.68 15.55
CA ARG A 225 -8.78 18.90 16.26
C ARG A 225 -8.73 20.20 17.07
N VAL A 226 -9.67 21.10 16.79
CA VAL A 226 -9.92 22.28 17.63
C VAL A 226 -10.70 21.83 18.87
N GLU A 227 -10.07 21.87 20.05
CA GLU A 227 -10.79 21.72 21.32
C GLU A 227 -11.73 22.92 21.49
N ARG A 228 -12.99 22.79 21.05
CA ARG A 228 -14.04 23.73 21.47
C ARG A 228 -14.26 23.51 22.96
N ALA A 229 -13.87 24.51 23.75
CA ALA A 229 -14.13 24.55 25.17
C ALA A 229 -15.63 24.28 25.44
N GLY A 230 -15.91 23.16 26.12
CA GLY A 230 -17.18 22.98 26.80
C GLY A 230 -18.27 22.13 26.14
N VAL A 231 -17.97 21.02 25.45
CA VAL A 231 -18.93 19.89 25.35
C VAL A 231 -18.17 18.56 25.32
N ARG A 232 -17.93 17.97 26.50
CA ARG A 232 -17.71 16.52 26.61
C ARG A 232 -19.09 15.86 26.64
N THR A 233 -19.71 15.63 25.49
CA THR A 233 -20.81 14.66 25.42
C THR A 233 -20.20 13.28 25.57
N ALA A 234 -20.37 12.71 26.76
CA ALA A 234 -20.14 11.31 27.03
C ALA A 234 -21.23 10.48 26.31
N GLN A 235 -21.18 10.39 24.98
CA GLN A 235 -21.99 9.44 24.22
C GLN A 235 -21.17 8.90 23.03
N ASP A 236 -21.20 7.57 22.96
CA ASP A 236 -20.74 6.66 21.91
C ASP A 236 -19.22 6.42 21.73
N GLY A 237 -18.67 5.57 22.60
CA GLY A 237 -17.34 4.97 22.42
C GLY A 237 -17.28 3.84 21.39
N SER A 238 -18.34 3.58 20.60
CA SER A 238 -18.39 2.45 19.65
C SER A 238 -18.20 2.83 18.17
N SER A 239 -18.25 4.12 17.81
CA SER A 239 -18.16 4.56 16.40
C SER A 239 -16.82 5.15 15.96
N ARG A 240 -15.92 5.49 16.89
CA ARG A 240 -14.64 6.15 16.56
C ARG A 240 -13.61 5.16 15.99
N PRO A 241 -12.83 5.57 14.98
CA PRO A 241 -11.72 4.76 14.48
C PRO A 241 -10.67 4.58 15.58
N GLN A 242 -10.22 3.35 15.77
CA GLN A 242 -9.13 3.03 16.69
C GLN A 242 -7.86 2.82 15.88
N VAL A 243 -6.89 3.72 16.03
CA VAL A 243 -5.57 3.63 15.38
C VAL A 243 -4.50 3.43 16.47
N THR A 244 -3.74 2.34 16.38
CA THR A 244 -2.64 2.05 17.31
C THR A 244 -1.34 1.84 16.57
N LEU A 245 -0.27 2.44 17.07
CA LEU A 245 1.08 2.26 16.53
C LEU A 245 1.96 1.49 17.51
N LEU A 246 2.71 0.53 17.00
CA LEU A 246 3.67 -0.25 17.79
C LEU A 246 5.00 -0.29 17.04
N ASN A 247 6.05 0.21 17.69
CA ASN A 247 7.40 0.01 17.19
C ASN A 247 7.86 -1.38 17.65
N ILE A 248 8.02 -2.30 16.71
CA ILE A 248 8.68 -3.59 16.96
C ILE A 248 10.19 -3.37 16.86
N GLU A 249 10.99 -4.20 17.54
CA GLU A 249 12.46 -4.02 17.67
C GLU A 249 13.15 -3.67 16.33
N LYS A 250 13.43 -2.36 16.21
CA LYS A 250 14.38 -1.63 15.36
C LYS A 250 14.14 -1.41 13.85
N ASP A 251 13.25 -2.12 13.17
CA ASP A 251 13.17 -1.98 11.70
C ASP A 251 11.85 -1.42 11.13
N TYR A 252 10.72 -1.49 11.84
CA TYR A 252 9.41 -1.05 11.30
C TYR A 252 8.49 -0.48 12.38
N THR A 253 7.59 0.41 11.96
CA THR A 253 6.42 0.79 12.76
C THR A 253 5.20 0.04 12.27
N VAL A 254 4.51 -0.67 13.16
CA VAL A 254 3.25 -1.35 12.86
C VAL A 254 2.09 -0.41 13.17
N VAL A 255 1.26 -0.15 12.17
CA VAL A 255 0.03 0.62 12.27
C VAL A 255 -1.15 -0.34 12.19
N THR A 256 -1.92 -0.44 13.26
CA THR A 256 -3.15 -1.22 13.32
C THR A 256 -4.34 -0.27 13.38
N MET A 257 -5.34 -0.49 12.53
CA MET A 257 -6.54 0.34 12.42
C MET A 257 -7.79 -0.53 12.47
N ARG A 258 -8.76 -0.10 13.27
CA ARG A 258 -10.11 -0.68 13.33
C ARG A 258 -11.14 0.43 13.18
N SER A 259 -12.05 0.30 12.23
CA SER A 259 -13.11 1.27 11.98
C SER A 259 -14.34 0.60 11.37
N LYS A 260 -15.46 1.33 11.26
CA LYS A 260 -16.59 0.91 10.42
C LYS A 260 -16.09 0.71 8.98
N ASP A 261 -16.49 -0.39 8.35
CA ASP A 261 -16.12 -0.65 6.96
C ASP A 261 -16.86 0.31 6.02
N ARG A 262 -16.18 0.77 4.98
CA ARG A 262 -16.75 1.66 3.95
C ARG A 262 -16.00 1.56 2.63
N PRO A 263 -16.66 1.89 1.50
CA PRO A 263 -15.98 2.01 0.22
C PRO A 263 -14.77 2.97 0.31
N LYS A 264 -13.71 2.63 -0.43
CA LYS A 264 -12.49 3.45 -0.58
C LYS A 264 -11.69 3.68 0.71
N LEU A 265 -11.97 2.92 1.79
CA LEU A 265 -11.23 3.05 3.05
C LEU A 265 -9.74 2.77 2.89
N LEU A 266 -9.37 1.68 2.19
CA LEU A 266 -7.98 1.35 1.90
C LEU A 266 -7.29 2.45 1.09
N PHE A 267 -7.98 3.01 0.09
CA PHE A 267 -7.47 4.11 -0.73
C PHE A 267 -7.11 5.32 0.13
N ASP A 268 -8.01 5.75 1.02
CA ASP A 268 -7.77 6.93 1.86
C ASP A 268 -6.60 6.71 2.83
N ILE A 269 -6.42 5.49 3.35
CA ILE A 269 -5.32 5.12 4.25
C ILE A 269 -3.98 5.13 3.51
N VAL A 270 -3.90 4.44 2.36
CA VAL A 270 -2.68 4.40 1.54
C VAL A 270 -2.31 5.80 1.04
N CYS A 271 -3.31 6.61 0.69
CA CYS A 271 -3.15 8.03 0.37
C CYS A 271 -2.45 8.79 1.50
N THR A 272 -2.96 8.67 2.73
CA THR A 272 -2.38 9.34 3.91
C THR A 272 -0.95 8.89 4.18
N LEU A 273 -0.69 7.59 4.20
CA LEU A 273 0.65 7.07 4.44
C LEU A 273 1.64 7.57 3.37
N THR A 274 1.24 7.52 2.10
CA THR A 274 2.06 8.04 0.99
C THR A 274 2.26 9.56 1.08
N ASP A 275 1.26 10.31 1.52
CA ASP A 275 1.36 11.76 1.69
C ASP A 275 2.28 12.17 2.81
N MET A 276 2.29 11.38 3.88
CA MET A 276 3.21 11.50 4.99
C MET A 276 4.59 10.87 4.71
N GLN A 277 4.86 10.45 3.47
CA GLN A 277 6.12 9.86 3.02
C GLN A 277 6.48 8.55 3.76
N TYR A 278 5.47 7.75 4.11
CA TYR A 278 5.68 6.38 4.57
C TYR A 278 5.50 5.39 3.42
N VAL A 279 6.33 4.34 3.44
CA VAL A 279 6.29 3.20 2.54
C VAL A 279 5.74 2.00 3.29
N VAL A 280 4.72 1.35 2.74
CA VAL A 280 4.17 0.10 3.25
C VAL A 280 5.02 -1.06 2.74
N PHE A 281 5.63 -1.81 3.67
CA PHE A 281 6.43 -2.99 3.35
C PHE A 281 5.62 -4.28 3.46
N HIS A 282 4.79 -4.38 4.49
CA HIS A 282 3.83 -5.46 4.66
C HIS A 282 2.49 -4.88 5.02
N GLY A 283 1.42 -5.50 4.54
CA GLY A 283 0.07 -5.06 4.86
C GLY A 283 -0.91 -6.22 4.85
N MET A 284 -1.84 -6.20 5.79
CA MET A 284 -2.99 -7.08 5.82
C MET A 284 -4.25 -6.24 5.93
N VAL A 285 -5.14 -6.38 4.95
CA VAL A 285 -6.44 -5.71 4.90
C VAL A 285 -7.50 -6.77 4.98
N ASN A 286 -8.43 -6.64 5.92
CA ASN A 286 -9.59 -7.50 6.02
C ASN A 286 -10.82 -6.63 6.27
N THR A 287 -11.71 -6.58 5.29
CA THR A 287 -12.96 -5.82 5.40
C THR A 287 -14.13 -6.79 5.65
N GLY A 288 -14.86 -6.56 6.72
CA GLY A 288 -16.05 -7.32 7.10
C GLY A 288 -17.32 -6.51 6.84
N ARG A 289 -18.50 -7.15 6.87
CA ARG A 289 -19.79 -6.48 6.57
C ARG A 289 -20.12 -5.24 7.43
N MET A 290 -19.41 -5.01 8.54
CA MET A 290 -19.66 -3.89 9.45
C MET A 290 -18.37 -3.23 9.99
N GLU A 291 -17.27 -3.98 10.14
CA GLU A 291 -16.00 -3.47 10.63
C GLU A 291 -14.86 -3.87 9.68
N ALA A 292 -13.93 -2.94 9.49
CA ALA A 292 -12.67 -3.16 8.78
C ALA A 292 -11.51 -3.22 9.76
N TYR A 293 -10.61 -4.17 9.53
CA TYR A 293 -9.36 -4.33 10.26
C TYR A 293 -8.19 -4.27 9.28
N GLN A 294 -7.23 -3.40 9.55
CA GLN A 294 -6.07 -3.19 8.69
C GLN A 294 -4.80 -3.09 9.52
N GLU A 295 -3.75 -3.77 9.10
CA GLU A 295 -2.43 -3.75 9.72
C GLU A 295 -1.39 -3.46 8.65
N PHE A 296 -0.53 -2.45 8.87
CA PHE A 296 0.54 -2.07 7.96
C PHE A 296 1.88 -1.94 8.69
N TYR A 297 2.93 -2.47 8.08
CA TYR A 297 4.31 -2.33 8.50
C TYR A 297 4.92 -1.23 7.65
N ILE A 298 5.20 -0.09 8.26
CA ILE A 298 5.65 1.11 7.57
C ILE A 298 7.05 1.52 8.00
N ARG A 299 7.76 2.17 7.07
CA ARG A 299 8.94 3.00 7.33
C ARG A 299 8.78 4.32 6.62
N HIS A 300 9.42 5.36 7.12
CA HIS A 300 9.54 6.59 6.38
C HIS A 300 10.44 6.36 5.14
N VAL A 301 10.33 7.21 4.11
CA VAL A 301 11.12 7.10 2.86
C VAL A 301 12.64 7.12 3.08
N ASP A 302 13.09 7.62 4.23
CA ASP A 302 14.50 7.56 4.66
C ASP A 302 14.93 6.18 5.21
N GLY A 303 13.99 5.24 5.32
CA GLY A 303 14.20 3.89 5.82
C GLY A 303 14.10 3.76 7.35
N LEU A 304 13.75 4.83 8.08
CA LEU A 304 13.64 4.81 9.53
C LEU A 304 12.20 4.54 10.00
N PRO A 305 12.01 3.85 11.14
CA PRO A 305 10.71 3.79 11.81
C PRO A 305 10.37 5.13 12.49
N ILE A 306 9.11 5.29 12.90
CA ILE A 306 8.66 6.48 13.63
C ILE A 306 9.46 6.62 14.92
N SER A 307 10.13 7.77 15.06
CA SER A 307 11.16 7.97 16.08
C SER A 307 10.74 8.90 17.22
N SER A 308 9.70 9.71 17.02
CA SER A 308 9.23 10.69 18.01
C SER A 308 7.73 10.56 18.35
N GLU A 309 7.37 10.90 19.58
CA GLU A 309 5.96 10.90 20.02
C GLU A 309 5.11 11.93 19.25
N ALA A 310 5.70 13.07 18.88
CA ALA A 310 5.00 14.09 18.10
C ALA A 310 4.68 13.61 16.67
N GLU A 311 5.59 12.87 16.04
CA GLU A 311 5.37 12.23 14.75
C GLU A 311 4.33 11.11 14.86
N ARG A 312 4.41 10.28 15.90
CA ARG A 312 3.43 9.23 16.20
C ARG A 312 2.01 9.79 16.35
N VAL A 313 1.83 10.82 17.17
CA VAL A 313 0.53 11.49 17.35
C VAL A 313 0.03 12.09 16.04
N ARG A 314 0.91 12.69 15.24
CA ARG A 314 0.55 13.24 13.93
C ARG A 314 0.06 12.16 12.97
N VAL A 315 0.73 11.01 12.92
CA VAL A 315 0.30 9.87 12.07
C VAL A 315 -1.06 9.35 12.50
N ILE A 316 -1.31 9.21 13.80
CA ILE A 316 -2.62 8.84 14.33
C ILE A 316 -3.69 9.83 13.87
N GLN A 317 -3.48 11.13 14.11
CA GLN A 317 -4.44 12.18 13.76
C GLN A 317 -4.74 12.21 12.25
N CYS A 318 -3.72 12.07 11.41
CA CYS A 318 -3.88 12.07 9.95
C CYS A 318 -4.66 10.84 9.46
N LEU A 319 -4.41 9.66 10.05
CA LEU A 319 -5.14 8.44 9.72
C LEU A 319 -6.58 8.47 10.21
N GLU A 320 -6.83 8.93 11.45
CA GLU A 320 -8.18 9.12 11.98
C GLU A 320 -8.98 10.09 11.11
N ALA A 321 -8.40 11.25 10.78
CA ALA A 321 -9.04 12.23 9.90
C ALA A 321 -9.36 11.64 8.54
N ALA A 322 -8.43 10.90 7.92
CA ALA A 322 -8.66 10.26 6.63
C ALA A 322 -9.77 9.20 6.66
N ILE A 323 -9.89 8.44 7.76
CA ILE A 323 -10.98 7.48 7.96
C ILE A 323 -12.31 8.23 8.09
N GLU A 324 -12.35 9.31 8.86
CA GLU A 324 -13.53 10.14 9.16
C GLU A 324 -14.04 10.96 7.96
N ARG A 325 -13.16 11.54 7.11
CA ARG A 325 -13.52 12.41 5.96
C ARG A 325 -14.62 11.86 5.04
N ARG A 326 -14.68 10.54 4.88
CA ARG A 326 -15.73 9.85 4.09
C ARG A 326 -16.55 8.84 4.90
N ALA A 327 -16.36 8.78 6.22
CA ALA A 327 -17.25 8.00 7.08
C ALA A 327 -18.61 8.72 7.07
N SER A 328 -19.53 8.18 6.29
CA SER A 328 -20.81 8.80 5.95
C SER A 328 -21.73 8.90 7.15
N GLU A 329 -21.60 10.00 7.88
CA GLU A 329 -22.59 10.55 8.79
C GLU A 329 -23.36 11.63 8.00
N GLY A 330 -24.51 11.26 7.43
CA GLY A 330 -25.35 12.20 6.69
C GLY A 330 -26.38 11.51 5.80
N LEU A 331 -27.49 12.20 5.54
CA LEU A 331 -28.54 11.75 4.62
C LEU A 331 -28.10 11.98 3.16
N GLU A 332 -28.23 10.97 2.30
CA GLU A 332 -27.92 11.06 0.87
C GLU A 332 -29.12 11.60 0.08
N LEU A 333 -28.92 12.73 -0.59
CA LEU A 333 -29.89 13.39 -1.47
C LEU A 333 -29.35 13.41 -2.90
N GLU A 334 -30.09 12.81 -3.83
CA GLU A 334 -29.75 12.81 -5.26
C GLU A 334 -30.69 13.74 -6.03
N LEU A 335 -30.11 14.70 -6.75
CA LEU A 335 -30.82 15.62 -7.63
C LEU A 335 -30.63 15.18 -9.08
N PHE A 336 -31.74 15.07 -9.82
CA PHE A 336 -31.73 14.81 -11.25
C PHE A 336 -32.66 15.80 -11.97
N THR A 337 -32.08 16.74 -12.71
CA THR A 337 -32.80 17.81 -13.41
C THR A 337 -32.04 18.26 -14.66
N ASP A 338 -32.70 19.00 -15.54
CA ASP A 338 -31.99 19.71 -16.62
C ASP A 338 -31.05 20.76 -16.02
N ASP A 339 -29.83 20.81 -16.54
CA ASP A 339 -28.80 21.73 -16.05
C ASP A 339 -29.06 23.15 -16.56
N ARG A 340 -28.78 24.14 -15.70
CA ARG A 340 -28.88 25.57 -16.03
C ARG A 340 -27.91 26.39 -15.20
N LEU A 341 -27.46 27.51 -15.75
CA LEU A 341 -26.64 28.46 -15.00
C LEU A 341 -27.35 28.87 -13.69
N GLY A 342 -26.61 28.80 -12.59
CA GLY A 342 -27.12 29.11 -11.25
C GLY A 342 -27.93 28.02 -10.55
N LEU A 343 -28.18 26.85 -11.18
CA LEU A 343 -28.88 25.73 -10.54
C LEU A 343 -28.25 25.34 -9.20
N LEU A 344 -26.93 25.14 -9.18
CA LEU A 344 -26.20 24.75 -7.98
C LEU A 344 -26.28 25.83 -6.88
N SER A 345 -26.30 27.11 -7.27
CA SER A 345 -26.48 28.24 -6.35
C SER A 345 -27.87 28.20 -5.69
N ASP A 346 -28.92 27.97 -6.47
CA ASP A 346 -30.30 27.87 -5.96
C ASP A 346 -30.47 26.69 -5.00
N ILE A 347 -29.95 25.51 -5.35
CA ILE A 347 -30.06 24.30 -4.53
C ILE A 347 -29.28 24.44 -3.22
N THR A 348 -28.04 24.93 -3.27
CA THR A 348 -27.22 25.13 -2.08
C THR A 348 -27.78 26.26 -1.18
N ARG A 349 -28.44 27.27 -1.76
CA ARG A 349 -29.21 28.27 -1.01
C ARG A 349 -30.41 27.64 -0.29
N ILE A 350 -31.19 26.77 -0.95
CA ILE A 350 -32.32 26.07 -0.32
C ILE A 350 -31.84 25.23 0.87
N PHE A 351 -30.71 24.51 0.74
CA PHE A 351 -30.14 23.76 1.86
C PHE A 351 -29.72 24.67 3.01
N ARG A 352 -29.07 25.81 2.72
CA ARG A 352 -28.71 26.82 3.71
C ARG A 352 -29.93 27.38 4.45
N GLU A 353 -30.99 27.75 3.73
CA GLU A 353 -32.23 28.30 4.29
C GLU A 353 -32.96 27.30 5.19
N ASN A 354 -32.81 26.00 4.91
CA ASN A 354 -33.34 24.91 5.73
C ASN A 354 -32.35 24.41 6.80
N SER A 355 -31.30 25.19 7.10
CA SER A 355 -30.29 24.87 8.14
C SER A 355 -29.60 23.51 7.95
N LEU A 356 -29.33 23.13 6.69
CA LEU A 356 -28.56 21.94 6.37
C LEU A 356 -27.09 22.29 6.09
N CYS A 357 -26.20 21.43 6.57
CA CYS A 357 -24.77 21.47 6.29
C CYS A 357 -24.41 20.36 5.31
N ILE A 358 -23.66 20.70 4.27
CA ILE A 358 -23.18 19.76 3.27
C ILE A 358 -21.84 19.20 3.76
N ARG A 359 -21.81 17.89 4.05
CA ARG A 359 -20.59 17.16 4.41
C ARG A 359 -19.79 16.75 3.20
N ARG A 360 -20.50 16.36 2.15
CA ARG A 360 -19.92 16.00 0.86
C ARG A 360 -20.90 16.33 -0.26
N ALA A 361 -20.37 16.80 -1.39
CA ALA A 361 -21.16 16.93 -2.61
C ALA A 361 -20.38 16.41 -3.82
N LEU A 362 -21.08 15.74 -4.71
CA LEU A 362 -20.62 15.23 -6.00
C LEU A 362 -21.52 15.82 -7.07
N ILE A 363 -21.00 16.75 -7.87
CA ILE A 363 -21.74 17.49 -8.88
C ILE A 363 -21.28 16.99 -10.25
N SER A 364 -22.22 16.69 -11.13
CA SER A 364 -21.88 16.24 -12.48
C SER A 364 -22.96 16.59 -13.49
N THR A 365 -22.57 17.31 -14.53
CA THR A 365 -23.40 17.54 -15.71
C THR A 365 -22.99 16.61 -16.84
N LYS A 366 -23.96 15.87 -17.42
CA LYS A 366 -23.76 15.08 -18.64
C LYS A 366 -24.94 15.24 -19.60
N GLY A 367 -24.66 15.65 -20.84
CA GLY A 367 -25.68 15.79 -21.88
C GLY A 367 -26.78 16.81 -21.53
N GLY A 368 -26.42 17.91 -20.87
CA GLY A 368 -27.37 18.95 -20.44
C GLY A 368 -28.22 18.59 -19.23
N LYS A 369 -27.95 17.45 -18.56
CA LYS A 369 -28.62 17.05 -17.32
C LYS A 369 -27.65 17.08 -16.15
N ALA A 370 -28.08 17.68 -15.05
CA ALA A 370 -27.40 17.65 -13.76
C ALA A 370 -27.77 16.37 -13.00
N LYS A 371 -26.74 15.66 -12.52
CA LYS A 371 -26.87 14.51 -11.63
C LYS A 371 -25.96 14.75 -10.43
N ASP A 372 -26.54 15.35 -9.40
CA ASP A 372 -25.81 15.79 -8.22
C ASP A 372 -26.16 14.93 -7.01
N THR A 373 -25.19 14.65 -6.16
CA THR A 373 -25.35 13.87 -4.93
C THR A 373 -24.81 14.68 -3.76
N PHE A 374 -25.65 14.90 -2.75
CA PHE A 374 -25.34 15.65 -1.55
C PHE A 374 -25.48 14.77 -0.32
N TYR A 375 -24.48 14.82 0.56
CA TYR A 375 -24.51 14.20 1.88
C TYR A 375 -24.69 15.32 2.91
N VAL A 376 -25.86 15.34 3.56
CA VAL A 376 -26.26 16.46 4.43
C VAL A 376 -26.49 16.03 5.87
N THR A 377 -26.12 16.91 6.80
CA THR A 377 -26.45 16.83 8.23
C THR A 377 -27.15 18.10 8.66
N ASP A 378 -27.70 18.13 9.86
CA ASP A 378 -28.06 19.41 10.48
C ASP A 378 -26.80 20.24 10.82
N VAL A 379 -27.00 21.48 11.27
CA VAL A 379 -25.91 22.40 11.69
C VAL A 379 -25.06 21.89 12.86
N THR A 380 -25.56 20.92 13.62
CA THR A 380 -24.87 20.31 14.76
C THR A 380 -24.13 19.02 14.39
N GLY A 381 -24.33 18.51 13.16
CA GLY A 381 -23.77 17.25 12.67
C GLY A 381 -24.64 16.03 12.90
N ASN A 382 -25.88 16.18 13.38
CA ASN A 382 -26.81 15.08 13.62
C ASN A 382 -27.64 14.75 12.36
N PRO A 383 -28.30 13.57 12.32
CA PRO A 383 -29.21 13.19 11.24
C PRO A 383 -30.33 14.22 11.03
N VAL A 384 -30.67 14.47 9.77
CA VAL A 384 -31.67 15.48 9.38
C VAL A 384 -33.10 15.02 9.69
N ASP A 385 -33.92 15.92 10.25
CA ASP A 385 -35.35 15.67 10.47
C ASP A 385 -36.08 15.43 9.12
N PRO A 386 -36.80 14.31 8.95
CA PRO A 386 -37.61 14.03 7.76
C PRO A 386 -38.54 15.17 7.32
N LYS A 387 -39.08 15.96 8.26
CA LYS A 387 -39.96 17.10 7.95
C LYS A 387 -39.26 18.20 7.16
N ILE A 388 -37.98 18.44 7.44
CA ILE A 388 -37.15 19.40 6.73
C ILE A 388 -36.94 18.92 5.29
N ILE A 389 -36.70 17.61 5.11
CA ILE A 389 -36.55 16.99 3.79
C ILE A 389 -37.83 17.10 2.97
N ASP A 390 -39.00 16.89 3.59
CA ASP A 390 -40.29 17.09 2.90
C ASP A 390 -40.56 18.55 2.53
N SER A 391 -40.04 19.51 3.31
CA SER A 391 -40.06 20.94 2.95
C SER A 391 -39.20 21.21 1.71
N ILE A 392 -37.97 20.70 1.71
CA ILE A 392 -37.02 20.84 0.60
C ILE A 392 -37.56 20.19 -0.68
N ARG A 393 -38.15 18.99 -0.58
CA ARG A 393 -38.75 18.29 -1.73
C ARG A 393 -39.97 19.02 -2.29
N ARG A 394 -40.71 19.78 -1.46
CA ARG A 394 -41.79 20.65 -1.96
C ARG A 394 -41.27 21.87 -2.71
N GLN A 395 -40.12 22.42 -2.31
CA GLN A 395 -39.51 23.57 -3.00
C GLN A 395 -38.78 23.18 -4.30
N ILE A 396 -38.03 22.07 -4.28
CA ILE A 396 -37.23 21.61 -5.44
C ILE A 396 -38.08 20.75 -6.40
N GLY A 397 -39.01 19.96 -5.86
CA GLY A 397 -39.82 19.00 -6.61
C GLY A 397 -39.56 17.55 -6.18
N HIS A 398 -40.62 16.83 -5.82
CA HIS A 398 -40.56 15.47 -5.27
C HIS A 398 -39.93 14.43 -6.21
N THR A 399 -40.03 14.65 -7.52
CA THR A 399 -39.50 13.78 -8.58
C THR A 399 -38.05 14.10 -8.95
N LEU A 400 -37.60 15.33 -8.68
CA LEU A 400 -36.25 15.81 -9.01
C LEU A 400 -35.25 15.50 -7.90
N LEU A 401 -35.68 15.55 -6.64
CA LEU A 401 -34.86 15.23 -5.48
C LEU A 401 -35.27 13.89 -4.83
N GLN A 402 -34.41 12.88 -4.97
CA GLN A 402 -34.56 11.55 -4.40
C GLN A 402 -33.78 11.44 -3.08
N VAL A 403 -34.41 10.84 -2.08
CA VAL A 403 -33.78 10.56 -0.79
C VAL A 403 -33.37 9.09 -0.79
N LYS A 404 -32.07 8.81 -0.72
CA LYS A 404 -31.59 7.45 -0.56
C LYS A 404 -31.52 7.12 0.92
N HIS A 405 -32.43 6.27 1.37
CA HIS A 405 -32.33 5.68 2.70
C HIS A 405 -31.15 4.71 2.73
N ASP A 406 -30.41 4.74 3.84
CA ASP A 406 -29.37 3.78 4.15
C ASP A 406 -29.95 2.37 3.96
N LYS A 407 -29.35 1.56 3.08
CA LYS A 407 -29.83 0.19 2.73
C LYS A 407 -29.84 -0.78 3.93
N SER A 408 -29.51 -0.29 5.12
CA SER A 408 -29.57 -0.97 6.41
C SER A 408 -30.97 -1.01 7.03
N LEU A 409 -31.94 -0.21 6.55
CA LEU A 409 -33.29 -0.10 7.11
C LEU A 409 -34.39 -0.02 6.03
N ALA A 410 -34.59 -1.10 5.25
CA ALA A 410 -35.83 -1.26 4.48
C ALA A 410 -36.91 -1.94 5.36
N PRO A 411 -38.12 -1.38 5.50
CA PRO A 411 -39.22 -2.10 6.12
C PRO A 411 -39.70 -3.21 5.18
N LYS A 412 -39.78 -4.44 5.69
CA LYS A 412 -40.33 -5.58 4.94
C LYS A 412 -41.81 -5.33 4.60
N PRO A 413 -42.29 -5.74 3.40
CA PRO A 413 -43.70 -5.65 3.06
C PRO A 413 -44.54 -6.59 3.96
N PRO A 414 -45.82 -6.27 4.19
CA PRO A 414 -46.69 -7.10 5.01
C PRO A 414 -47.19 -8.29 4.18
N HIS A 415 -46.80 -9.49 4.58
CA HIS A 415 -47.49 -10.72 4.18
C HIS A 415 -48.02 -11.34 5.47
N GLN A 416 -49.31 -11.14 5.76
CA GLN A 416 -50.39 -12.08 5.46
C GLN A 416 -50.09 -13.49 5.97
N GLU A 417 -50.88 -13.88 6.97
CA GLU A 417 -50.93 -15.21 7.53
C GLU A 417 -51.21 -16.27 6.45
N THR A 418 -50.86 -17.51 6.79
CA THR A 418 -51.17 -18.81 6.14
C THR A 418 -50.25 -19.23 4.97
N THR A 419 -49.19 -19.99 5.26
CA THR A 419 -49.07 -21.46 5.03
C THR A 419 -47.63 -21.96 5.30
N MET A 420 -47.53 -23.16 5.88
CA MET A 420 -46.28 -23.81 6.31
C MET A 420 -45.29 -24.05 5.14
N VAL A 421 -44.09 -23.45 5.18
CA VAL A 421 -42.91 -23.89 4.40
C VAL A 421 -41.63 -23.65 5.23
N MET A 422 -40.70 -24.60 5.19
CA MET A 422 -39.45 -24.74 5.99
C MET A 422 -38.58 -23.47 6.14
N ARG A 423 -38.01 -23.26 7.34
CA ARG A 423 -37.10 -22.13 7.69
C ARG A 423 -35.65 -22.36 7.19
N PRO A 424 -34.90 -21.33 6.75
CA PRO A 424 -33.49 -21.47 6.32
C PRO A 424 -32.51 -21.64 7.48
N VAL A 425 -31.53 -22.54 7.32
CA VAL A 425 -30.46 -22.89 8.29
C VAL A 425 -29.59 -21.69 8.71
N THR A 426 -29.43 -20.69 7.83
CA THR A 426 -28.64 -19.46 8.03
C THR A 426 -29.17 -18.54 9.14
N ASP A 427 -30.49 -18.46 9.32
CA ASP A 427 -31.11 -17.63 10.35
C ASP A 427 -30.90 -18.24 11.75
N ILE A 428 -30.92 -19.58 11.82
CA ILE A 428 -30.68 -20.34 13.04
C ILE A 428 -29.20 -20.20 13.47
N ALA A 429 -28.26 -20.32 12.53
CA ALA A 429 -26.83 -20.15 12.81
C ALA A 429 -26.51 -18.75 13.39
N THR A 430 -27.12 -17.72 12.82
CA THR A 430 -26.94 -16.32 13.25
C THR A 430 -27.49 -16.08 14.66
N ARG A 431 -28.66 -16.65 14.97
CA ARG A 431 -29.27 -16.56 16.30
C ARG A 431 -28.45 -17.30 17.36
N ILE A 432 -27.97 -18.51 17.04
CA ILE A 432 -27.12 -19.30 17.94
C ILE A 432 -25.79 -18.59 18.19
N GLY A 433 -25.10 -18.14 17.13
CA GLY A 433 -23.80 -17.46 17.24
C GLY A 433 -23.86 -16.18 18.06
N ARG A 434 -24.86 -15.31 17.81
CA ARG A 434 -25.05 -14.07 18.58
C ARG A 434 -25.41 -14.34 20.04
N ALA A 435 -26.28 -15.32 20.30
CA ALA A 435 -26.70 -15.67 21.66
C ALA A 435 -25.54 -16.24 22.50
N LEU A 436 -24.69 -17.09 21.89
CA LEU A 436 -23.51 -17.63 22.55
C LEU A 436 -22.51 -16.52 22.90
N ILE A 437 -22.24 -15.60 21.98
CA ILE A 437 -21.33 -14.46 22.24
C ILE A 437 -21.91 -13.54 23.32
N SER A 438 -23.18 -13.14 23.20
CA SER A 438 -23.82 -12.23 24.17
C SER A 438 -23.88 -12.83 25.56
N ALA A 439 -24.26 -14.10 25.68
CA ALA A 439 -24.35 -14.78 26.98
C ALA A 439 -22.96 -15.03 27.59
N SER A 440 -21.93 -15.23 26.78
CA SER A 440 -20.55 -15.43 27.26
C SER A 440 -19.88 -14.17 27.82
N ASN A 441 -20.37 -12.98 27.46
CA ASN A 441 -19.89 -11.70 27.99
C ASN A 441 -20.31 -11.46 29.45
N HIS A 442 -21.32 -12.20 29.95
CA HIS A 442 -21.83 -12.09 31.32
C HIS A 442 -21.27 -13.17 32.27
N ALA A 443 -20.43 -14.08 31.79
CA ALA A 443 -19.80 -15.13 32.60
C ALA A 443 -18.40 -14.71 33.08
N ILE A 444 -17.98 -15.15 34.28
CA ILE A 444 -16.61 -14.97 34.81
C ILE A 444 -15.99 -16.37 35.00
N PRO A 445 -14.88 -16.70 34.32
CA PRO A 445 -14.16 -15.90 33.31
C PRO A 445 -14.96 -15.77 32.00
N THR A 446 -14.80 -14.63 31.32
CA THR A 446 -15.52 -14.33 30.08
C THR A 446 -15.12 -15.30 28.97
N ARG A 447 -16.08 -15.69 28.11
CA ARG A 447 -15.85 -16.55 26.94
C ARG A 447 -15.40 -17.99 27.25
N ILE A 448 -15.81 -18.55 28.38
CA ILE A 448 -15.67 -19.99 28.69
C ILE A 448 -17.02 -20.69 28.49
N TRP A 449 -16.99 -21.97 28.09
CA TRP A 449 -18.20 -22.79 28.01
C TRP A 449 -18.77 -23.05 29.42
N THR A 450 -20.02 -22.66 29.66
CA THR A 450 -20.69 -22.81 30.95
C THR A 450 -22.05 -23.51 30.81
N PRO A 451 -22.56 -24.18 31.86
CA PRO A 451 -23.90 -24.78 31.85
C PRO A 451 -25.04 -23.79 31.57
N SER A 452 -24.84 -22.49 31.86
CA SER A 452 -25.79 -21.42 31.53
C SER A 452 -25.89 -21.16 30.01
N LEU A 453 -24.83 -21.39 29.24
CA LEU A 453 -24.85 -21.34 27.78
C LEU A 453 -25.64 -22.52 27.21
N GLU A 454 -25.52 -23.70 27.81
CA GLU A 454 -26.32 -24.88 27.44
C GLU A 454 -27.80 -24.63 27.68
N GLN A 455 -28.18 -24.05 28.83
CA GLN A 455 -29.57 -23.63 29.08
C GLN A 455 -30.08 -22.60 28.06
N THR A 456 -29.20 -21.71 27.58
CA THR A 456 -29.55 -20.74 26.53
C THR A 456 -29.81 -21.43 25.19
N LEU A 457 -28.99 -22.41 24.81
CA LEU A 457 -29.21 -23.24 23.62
C LEU A 457 -30.50 -24.07 23.71
N HIS A 458 -30.78 -24.63 24.89
CA HIS A 458 -32.04 -25.32 25.17
C HIS A 458 -33.27 -24.42 25.01
N ARG A 459 -33.22 -23.18 25.54
CA ARG A 459 -34.30 -22.19 25.38
C ARG A 459 -34.51 -21.75 23.93
N LEU A 460 -33.46 -21.81 23.11
CA LEU A 460 -33.53 -21.49 21.69
C LEU A 460 -34.13 -22.62 20.83
N GLY A 461 -34.36 -23.81 21.40
CA GLY A 461 -34.99 -24.93 20.70
C GLY A 461 -34.17 -25.47 19.53
N CYS A 462 -32.84 -25.36 19.57
CA CYS A 462 -31.97 -25.71 18.43
C CYS A 462 -31.72 -27.22 18.26
N ARG A 463 -32.21 -28.07 19.18
CA ARG A 463 -31.98 -29.53 19.17
C ARG A 463 -32.50 -30.19 17.90
N ASP A 464 -33.71 -29.87 17.47
CA ASP A 464 -34.36 -30.50 16.31
C ASP A 464 -33.80 -30.02 14.96
N SER A 465 -32.94 -28.99 14.96
CA SER A 465 -32.33 -28.40 13.77
C SER A 465 -30.82 -28.63 13.68
N LEU A 466 -30.25 -29.42 14.60
CA LEU A 466 -28.82 -29.63 14.69
C LEU A 466 -28.32 -30.50 13.53
N SER A 467 -27.48 -29.93 12.67
CA SER A 467 -26.79 -30.62 11.58
C SER A 467 -25.29 -30.28 11.62
N PRO A 468 -24.40 -31.17 11.16
CA PRO A 468 -22.96 -30.88 11.11
C PRO A 468 -22.63 -29.61 10.32
N SER A 469 -23.37 -29.33 9.24
CA SER A 469 -23.30 -28.08 8.47
C SER A 469 -23.71 -26.84 9.26
N LEU A 470 -24.75 -26.93 10.11
CA LEU A 470 -25.14 -25.84 11.00
C LEU A 470 -24.04 -25.58 12.04
N VAL A 471 -23.43 -26.65 12.58
CA VAL A 471 -22.33 -26.53 13.55
C VAL A 471 -21.12 -25.85 12.91
N ALA A 472 -20.72 -26.30 11.71
CA ALA A 472 -19.64 -25.70 10.93
C ALA A 472 -19.90 -24.22 10.66
N GLN A 473 -21.12 -23.86 10.23
CA GLN A 473 -21.49 -22.49 9.92
C GLN A 473 -21.44 -21.56 11.14
N VAL A 474 -21.88 -22.03 12.32
CA VAL A 474 -21.77 -21.27 13.57
C VAL A 474 -20.31 -21.06 13.96
N ILE A 475 -19.47 -22.10 13.82
CA ILE A 475 -18.05 -22.03 14.16
C ILE A 475 -17.32 -21.06 13.22
N ASP A 476 -17.46 -21.21 11.91
CA ASP A 476 -16.72 -20.40 10.93
C ASP A 476 -17.16 -18.93 10.94
N SER A 477 -18.47 -18.68 11.10
CA SER A 477 -19.04 -17.32 11.00
C SER A 477 -18.91 -16.51 12.29
N PHE A 478 -18.93 -17.15 13.46
CA PHE A 478 -19.04 -16.45 14.75
C PHE A 478 -18.01 -16.87 15.80
N LEU A 479 -17.54 -18.12 15.79
CA LEU A 479 -16.68 -18.65 16.86
C LEU A 479 -15.24 -18.94 16.42
N SER A 480 -14.85 -18.57 15.19
CA SER A 480 -13.53 -18.89 14.61
C SER A 480 -12.37 -18.35 15.43
N THR A 481 -12.55 -17.20 16.09
CA THR A 481 -11.57 -16.57 17.02
C THR A 481 -11.83 -16.89 18.50
N HIS A 482 -12.86 -17.70 18.82
CA HIS A 482 -13.30 -18.02 20.17
C HIS A 482 -13.22 -19.53 20.47
N HIS A 483 -12.00 -20.03 20.62
CA HIS A 483 -11.70 -21.46 20.68
C HIS A 483 -12.40 -22.26 21.79
N SER A 484 -12.57 -21.68 22.97
CA SER A 484 -13.24 -22.29 24.13
C SER A 484 -14.74 -22.46 23.89
N LEU A 485 -15.37 -21.46 23.26
CA LEU A 485 -16.78 -21.51 22.88
C LEU A 485 -17.00 -22.41 21.67
N ALA A 486 -16.10 -22.38 20.68
CA ALA A 486 -16.14 -23.26 19.52
C ALA A 486 -16.03 -24.74 19.94
N LEU A 487 -15.05 -25.07 20.79
CA LEU A 487 -14.84 -26.42 21.31
C LEU A 487 -15.99 -26.86 22.22
N GLY A 488 -16.49 -25.95 23.07
CA GLY A 488 -17.66 -26.21 23.92
C GLY A 488 -18.92 -26.51 23.12
N PHE A 489 -19.19 -25.72 22.08
CA PHE A 489 -20.35 -25.91 21.20
C PHE A 489 -20.23 -27.20 20.38
N PHE A 490 -19.03 -27.50 19.88
CA PHE A 490 -18.74 -28.75 19.17
C PHE A 490 -18.96 -29.98 20.07
N ASN A 491 -18.47 -29.93 21.31
CA ASN A 491 -18.65 -31.02 22.28
C ASN A 491 -20.12 -31.17 22.70
N TRP A 492 -20.82 -30.06 22.98
CA TRP A 492 -22.23 -30.08 23.33
C TRP A 492 -23.10 -30.66 22.21
N ALA A 493 -22.80 -30.33 20.95
CA ALA A 493 -23.48 -30.91 19.80
C ALA A 493 -23.30 -32.44 19.76
N SER A 494 -22.09 -32.94 20.03
CA SER A 494 -21.80 -34.39 20.06
C SER A 494 -22.52 -35.16 21.18
N GLN A 495 -23.00 -34.48 22.22
CA GLN A 495 -23.75 -35.06 23.32
C GLN A 495 -25.25 -35.14 23.05
N GLN A 496 -25.73 -34.59 21.93
CA GLN A 496 -27.15 -34.63 21.59
C GLN A 496 -27.56 -36.01 21.04
N PRO A 497 -28.74 -36.54 21.43
CA PRO A 497 -29.22 -37.83 20.94
C PRO A 497 -29.33 -37.85 19.41
N GLY A 498 -28.71 -38.84 18.77
CA GLY A 498 -28.79 -39.04 17.32
C GLY A 498 -27.92 -38.11 16.47
N PHE A 499 -27.08 -37.27 17.09
CA PHE A 499 -26.17 -36.38 16.37
C PHE A 499 -24.75 -36.96 16.30
N SER A 500 -24.11 -36.86 15.13
CA SER A 500 -22.69 -37.19 14.93
C SER A 500 -22.06 -36.19 13.98
N HIS A 501 -20.79 -35.84 14.24
CA HIS A 501 -20.02 -34.91 13.42
C HIS A 501 -19.56 -35.55 12.12
N ASP A 502 -19.38 -34.74 11.08
CA ASP A 502 -18.88 -35.15 9.77
C ASP A 502 -17.58 -34.40 9.43
N SER A 503 -17.03 -34.64 8.23
CA SER A 503 -15.79 -33.96 7.81
C SER A 503 -15.91 -32.44 7.89
N VAL A 504 -17.06 -31.85 7.54
CA VAL A 504 -17.24 -30.39 7.48
C VAL A 504 -17.15 -29.77 8.87
N SER A 505 -17.83 -30.34 9.87
CA SER A 505 -17.76 -29.80 11.23
C SER A 505 -16.36 -29.99 11.86
N TYR A 506 -15.67 -31.08 11.56
CA TYR A 506 -14.27 -31.30 11.96
C TYR A 506 -13.30 -30.31 11.30
N GLN A 507 -13.49 -29.97 10.02
CA GLN A 507 -12.67 -28.96 9.33
C GLN A 507 -12.79 -27.58 9.99
N SER A 508 -14.02 -27.13 10.30
CA SER A 508 -14.24 -25.80 10.92
C SER A 508 -13.65 -25.70 12.32
N ILE A 509 -13.82 -26.73 13.17
CA ILE A 509 -13.25 -26.70 14.54
C ILE A 509 -11.72 -26.78 14.51
N LEU A 510 -11.12 -27.60 13.63
CA LEU A 510 -9.66 -27.70 13.51
C LEU A 510 -9.05 -26.38 13.01
N LYS A 511 -9.71 -25.67 12.09
CA LYS A 511 -9.30 -24.31 11.66
C LYS A 511 -9.34 -23.32 12.84
N SER A 512 -10.43 -23.30 13.61
CA SER A 512 -10.56 -22.40 14.77
C SER A 512 -9.53 -22.69 15.88
N LEU A 513 -9.29 -23.96 16.19
CA LEU A 513 -8.27 -24.37 17.17
C LEU A 513 -6.84 -24.07 16.69
N SER A 514 -6.60 -24.16 15.38
CA SER A 514 -5.32 -23.79 14.78
C SER A 514 -5.09 -22.27 14.84
N PHE A 515 -6.13 -21.46 14.66
CA PHE A 515 -6.05 -19.99 14.77
C PHE A 515 -5.69 -19.55 16.20
N SER A 516 -6.27 -20.24 17.19
CA SER A 516 -6.10 -19.97 18.62
C SER A 516 -4.94 -20.72 19.30
N ARG A 517 -4.21 -21.55 18.56
CA ARG A 517 -3.03 -22.32 19.04
C ARG A 517 -3.33 -23.26 20.22
N GLN A 518 -4.53 -23.82 20.29
CA GLN A 518 -4.91 -24.80 21.32
C GLN A 518 -4.44 -26.21 20.95
N PHE A 519 -3.13 -26.46 21.06
CA PHE A 519 -2.49 -27.66 20.52
C PHE A 519 -2.96 -28.98 21.15
N ASN A 520 -3.32 -28.99 22.44
CA ASN A 520 -3.79 -30.20 23.13
C ASN A 520 -5.16 -30.66 22.61
N ALA A 521 -6.10 -29.72 22.44
CA ALA A 521 -7.42 -30.01 21.88
C ALA A 521 -7.31 -30.41 20.40
N LEU A 522 -6.43 -29.74 19.66
CA LEU A 522 -6.13 -30.05 18.26
C LEU A 522 -5.63 -31.49 18.09
N GLU A 523 -4.73 -31.95 18.97
CA GLU A 523 -4.20 -33.31 18.94
C GLU A 523 -5.28 -34.37 19.21
N ILE A 524 -6.15 -34.14 20.20
CA ILE A 524 -7.24 -35.07 20.53
C ILE A 524 -8.20 -35.21 19.35
N LEU A 525 -8.60 -34.10 18.73
CA LEU A 525 -9.53 -34.13 17.59
C LEU A 525 -8.88 -34.77 16.35
N LEU A 526 -7.59 -34.54 16.09
CA LEU A 526 -6.89 -35.19 14.97
C LEU A 526 -6.78 -36.71 15.15
N LYS A 527 -6.60 -37.20 16.39
CA LYS A 527 -6.68 -38.64 16.70
C LYS A 527 -8.07 -39.18 16.42
N GLN A 528 -9.13 -38.44 16.73
CA GLN A 528 -10.52 -38.84 16.41
C GLN A 528 -10.77 -38.88 14.91
N VAL A 529 -10.32 -37.88 14.14
CA VAL A 529 -10.39 -37.85 12.67
C VAL A 529 -9.76 -39.11 12.06
N LYS A 530 -8.61 -39.54 12.60
CA LYS A 530 -7.93 -40.77 12.16
C LYS A 530 -8.73 -42.03 12.47
N VAL A 531 -9.26 -42.16 13.70
CA VAL A 531 -10.05 -43.33 14.11
C VAL A 531 -11.35 -43.43 13.30
N GLN A 532 -11.97 -42.29 12.99
CA GLN A 532 -13.22 -42.22 12.22
C GLN A 532 -12.99 -42.24 10.69
N LYS A 533 -11.73 -42.27 10.22
CA LYS A 533 -11.33 -42.27 8.81
C LYS A 533 -11.97 -41.14 7.99
N LEU A 534 -12.07 -39.94 8.57
CA LEU A 534 -12.62 -38.78 7.90
C LEU A 534 -11.58 -38.17 6.93
N SER A 535 -12.01 -37.82 5.72
CA SER A 535 -11.17 -37.14 4.72
C SER A 535 -11.21 -35.64 4.94
N LEU A 536 -10.07 -35.01 5.26
CA LEU A 536 -9.94 -33.55 5.37
C LEU A 536 -9.27 -32.96 4.13
N ASP A 537 -9.56 -31.69 3.84
CA ASP A 537 -8.94 -30.98 2.72
C ASP A 537 -7.46 -30.67 2.95
N SER A 538 -6.67 -30.67 1.87
CA SER A 538 -5.25 -30.30 1.85
C SER A 538 -4.98 -28.95 2.53
N SER A 539 -5.89 -27.99 2.38
CA SER A 539 -5.79 -26.65 2.97
C SER A 539 -5.82 -26.66 4.51
N VAL A 540 -6.57 -27.59 5.11
CA VAL A 540 -6.68 -27.74 6.56
C VAL A 540 -5.40 -28.30 7.16
N TYR A 541 -4.81 -29.32 6.52
CA TYR A 541 -3.51 -29.85 6.92
C TYR A 541 -2.41 -28.81 6.83
N ARG A 542 -2.39 -28.01 5.74
CA ARG A 542 -1.42 -26.92 5.60
C ARG A 542 -1.54 -25.90 6.73
N PHE A 543 -2.77 -25.52 7.07
CA PHE A 543 -3.04 -24.57 8.14
C PHE A 543 -2.64 -25.09 9.52
N ILE A 544 -2.93 -26.37 9.81
CA ILE A 544 -2.57 -27.05 11.06
C ILE A 544 -1.05 -27.15 11.21
N ILE A 545 -0.35 -27.67 10.19
CA ILE A 545 1.11 -27.84 10.23
C ILE A 545 1.78 -26.46 10.38
N SER A 546 1.32 -25.44 9.64
CA SER A 546 1.84 -24.08 9.77
C SER A 546 1.63 -23.52 11.20
N SER A 547 0.46 -23.73 11.79
CA SER A 547 0.19 -23.30 13.17
C SER A 547 1.05 -24.04 14.20
N LEU A 548 1.25 -25.36 14.04
CA LEU A 548 2.11 -26.17 14.91
C LEU A 548 3.58 -25.77 14.81
N LEU A 549 4.08 -25.48 13.60
CA LEU A 549 5.43 -24.96 13.38
C LEU A 549 5.63 -23.59 14.04
N LYS A 550 4.66 -22.66 13.88
CA LYS A 550 4.66 -21.37 14.59
C LYS A 550 4.61 -21.53 16.11
N GLY A 551 3.98 -22.59 16.59
CA GLY A 551 3.90 -22.97 18.01
C GLY A 551 5.11 -23.72 18.56
N LYS A 552 6.16 -23.96 17.76
CA LYS A 552 7.32 -24.81 18.11
C LYS A 552 6.92 -26.23 18.54
N LYS A 553 5.81 -26.76 18.03
CA LYS A 553 5.32 -28.13 18.26
C LYS A 553 5.71 -29.03 17.08
N THR A 554 7.00 -29.11 16.81
CA THR A 554 7.58 -29.70 15.59
C THR A 554 7.31 -31.20 15.48
N GLN A 555 7.38 -31.95 16.58
CA GLN A 555 7.05 -33.38 16.61
C GLN A 555 5.58 -33.64 16.23
N ASN A 556 4.66 -32.79 16.72
CA ASN A 556 3.24 -32.88 16.39
C ASN A 556 3.00 -32.50 14.93
N ALA A 557 3.73 -31.49 14.41
CA ALA A 557 3.67 -31.12 12.99
C ALA A 557 4.11 -32.29 12.09
N PHE A 558 5.19 -33.00 12.46
CA PHE A 558 5.62 -34.21 11.77
C PHE A 558 4.58 -35.33 11.86
N TRP A 559 3.99 -35.55 13.04
CA TRP A 559 2.93 -36.55 13.19
C TRP A 559 1.75 -36.25 12.26
N VAL A 560 1.31 -34.99 12.14
CA VAL A 560 0.25 -34.63 11.18
C VAL A 560 0.70 -34.88 9.74
N PHE A 561 1.93 -34.51 9.39
CA PHE A 561 2.51 -34.71 8.06
C PHE A 561 2.61 -36.17 7.65
N TYR A 562 3.00 -37.07 8.56
CA TYR A 562 3.30 -38.46 8.24
C TYR A 562 2.15 -39.43 8.55
N GLU A 563 1.43 -39.21 9.66
CA GLU A 563 0.45 -40.16 10.20
C GLU A 563 -1.01 -39.83 9.93
N VAL A 564 -1.30 -38.58 9.56
CA VAL A 564 -2.67 -38.09 9.32
C VAL A 564 -2.86 -37.65 7.87
N ASN A 565 -1.77 -37.35 7.16
CA ASN A 565 -1.81 -37.03 5.74
C ASN A 565 -1.93 -38.31 4.89
N SER A 566 -2.82 -38.30 3.90
CA SER A 566 -2.85 -39.34 2.88
C SER A 566 -1.68 -39.13 1.90
N PRO A 567 -1.06 -40.20 1.34
CA PRO A 567 0.04 -40.07 0.38
C PRO A 567 -0.30 -39.26 -0.88
N ARG A 568 -1.58 -38.96 -1.15
CA ARG A 568 -2.07 -38.19 -2.32
C ARG A 568 -2.22 -36.67 -2.10
N THR A 569 -1.97 -36.14 -0.91
CA THR A 569 -2.23 -34.72 -0.59
C THR A 569 -1.04 -33.80 -0.94
N GLU A 570 -1.29 -32.70 -1.66
CA GLU A 570 -0.28 -31.68 -1.99
C GLU A 570 -0.15 -30.61 -0.89
N LEU A 571 0.88 -30.73 -0.05
CA LEU A 571 1.19 -29.77 1.03
C LEU A 571 2.03 -28.57 0.58
N GLY A 572 2.56 -28.60 -0.65
CA GLY A 572 3.39 -27.54 -1.24
C GLY A 572 4.84 -27.52 -0.72
N ALA A 573 5.77 -27.08 -1.56
CA ALA A 573 7.20 -27.07 -1.27
C ALA A 573 7.55 -26.24 -0.04
N ASP A 574 6.98 -25.04 0.12
CA ASP A 574 7.32 -24.13 1.23
C ASP A 574 7.06 -24.72 2.62
N LEU A 575 5.94 -25.41 2.78
CA LEU A 575 5.55 -25.99 4.06
C LEU A 575 6.41 -27.21 4.39
N CYS A 576 6.69 -28.06 3.41
CA CYS A 576 7.57 -29.22 3.60
C CYS A 576 9.00 -28.78 3.93
N ASN A 577 9.52 -27.75 3.25
CA ASN A 577 10.83 -27.17 3.56
C ASN A 577 10.85 -26.52 4.96
N SER A 578 9.78 -25.82 5.35
CA SER A 578 9.65 -25.24 6.70
C SER A 578 9.59 -26.31 7.80
N LEU A 579 8.88 -27.41 7.54
CA LEU A 579 8.82 -28.56 8.45
C LEU A 579 10.16 -29.27 8.56
N LEU A 580 10.82 -29.52 7.42
CA LEU A 580 12.14 -30.12 7.36
C LEU A 580 13.16 -29.29 8.16
N ALA A 581 13.20 -27.97 7.93
CA ALA A 581 14.09 -27.07 8.64
C ALA A 581 13.83 -27.04 10.16
N ALA A 582 12.56 -27.03 10.57
CA ALA A 582 12.20 -27.09 11.99
C ALA A 582 12.63 -28.42 12.64
N LEU A 583 12.40 -29.55 11.97
CA LEU A 583 12.79 -30.87 12.49
C LEU A 583 14.30 -31.02 12.66
N VAL A 584 15.07 -30.58 11.66
CA VAL A 584 16.53 -30.61 11.75
C VAL A 584 17.01 -29.70 12.88
N SER A 585 16.46 -28.49 12.99
CA SER A 585 16.91 -27.58 14.03
C SER A 585 16.55 -28.00 15.45
N ASP A 586 15.44 -28.71 15.63
CA ASP A 586 15.04 -29.23 16.93
C ASP A 586 15.74 -30.58 17.25
N GLY A 587 16.64 -31.06 16.36
CA GLY A 587 17.44 -32.27 16.55
C GLY A 587 16.74 -33.58 16.20
N TYR A 588 15.57 -33.53 15.55
CA TYR A 588 14.78 -34.70 15.15
C TYR A 588 15.24 -35.26 13.80
N HIS A 589 16.52 -35.65 13.69
CA HIS A 589 17.14 -36.08 12.42
C HIS A 589 16.43 -37.24 11.74
N GLY A 590 15.97 -38.26 12.48
CA GLY A 590 15.25 -39.40 11.89
C GLY A 590 13.85 -39.06 11.36
N HIS A 591 13.20 -38.01 11.88
CA HIS A 591 11.93 -37.52 11.34
C HIS A 591 12.18 -36.62 10.12
N ALA A 592 13.21 -35.78 10.17
CA ALA A 592 13.64 -34.95 9.05
C ALA A 592 14.00 -35.81 7.83
N GLU A 593 14.70 -36.93 8.03
CA GLU A 593 15.04 -37.86 6.96
C GLU A 593 13.80 -38.42 6.25
N LYS A 594 12.75 -38.79 7.01
CA LYS A 594 11.49 -39.27 6.44
C LYS A 594 10.76 -38.19 5.62
N VAL A 595 10.74 -36.95 6.10
CA VAL A 595 10.17 -35.82 5.34
C VAL A 595 10.97 -35.58 4.07
N PHE A 596 12.30 -35.62 4.17
CA PHE A 596 13.20 -35.50 3.03
C PHE A 596 12.97 -36.59 1.99
N ASP A 597 12.82 -37.86 2.40
CA ASP A 597 12.55 -38.98 1.51
C ASP A 597 11.20 -38.86 0.82
N GLU A 598 10.17 -38.42 1.54
CA GLU A 598 8.85 -38.19 0.96
C GLU A 598 8.86 -37.03 -0.03
N MET A 599 9.55 -35.93 0.30
CA MET A 599 9.75 -34.80 -0.62
C MET A 599 10.49 -35.25 -1.88
N PHE A 600 11.52 -36.07 -1.72
CA PHE A 600 12.31 -36.61 -2.82
C PHE A 600 11.48 -37.52 -3.74
N GLN A 601 10.78 -38.51 -3.18
CA GLN A 601 9.93 -39.43 -3.96
C GLN A 601 8.82 -38.70 -4.73
N LYS A 602 8.30 -37.59 -4.17
CA LYS A 602 7.25 -36.77 -4.78
C LYS A 602 7.78 -35.65 -5.68
N GLY A 603 9.11 -35.48 -5.83
CA GLY A 603 9.70 -34.42 -6.63
C GLY A 603 9.43 -33.00 -6.11
N VAL A 604 9.23 -32.85 -4.80
CA VAL A 604 8.99 -31.54 -4.16
C VAL A 604 10.30 -30.77 -4.08
N ALA A 605 10.34 -29.55 -4.63
CA ALA A 605 11.54 -28.73 -4.65
C ALA A 605 12.06 -28.37 -3.24
N PHE A 606 13.37 -28.44 -3.06
CA PHE A 606 14.04 -27.96 -1.84
C PHE A 606 14.31 -26.47 -1.97
N ASN A 607 13.61 -25.64 -1.19
CA ASN A 607 13.73 -24.19 -1.26
C ASN A 607 14.40 -23.59 -0.02
N SER A 608 15.06 -22.46 -0.23
CA SER A 608 15.85 -21.78 0.80
C SER A 608 15.02 -21.02 1.82
N ILE A 609 13.77 -20.69 1.48
CA ILE A 609 12.82 -19.98 2.34
C ILE A 609 12.56 -20.77 3.63
N GLY A 610 12.49 -22.11 3.56
CA GLY A 610 12.32 -22.95 4.73
C GLY A 610 13.48 -22.88 5.74
N PHE A 611 14.70 -22.56 5.29
CA PHE A 611 15.89 -22.57 6.14
C PHE A 611 16.17 -21.25 6.86
N ALA A 612 15.46 -20.15 6.53
CA ALA A 612 15.36 -18.90 7.29
C ALA A 612 16.61 -18.46 8.09
N GLY A 613 17.79 -18.48 7.46
CA GLY A 613 19.06 -18.07 8.07
C GLY A 613 19.80 -19.12 8.90
N ARG A 614 19.24 -20.32 9.12
CA ARG A 614 19.92 -21.41 9.87
C ARG A 614 20.93 -22.12 8.97
N VAL A 615 22.09 -21.50 8.77
CA VAL A 615 23.18 -21.99 7.93
C VAL A 615 23.55 -23.45 8.27
N ARG A 616 23.66 -23.78 9.57
CA ARG A 616 23.98 -25.13 10.05
C ARG A 616 23.00 -26.19 9.54
N VAL A 617 21.70 -25.92 9.59
CA VAL A 617 20.64 -26.85 9.17
C VAL A 617 20.72 -27.10 7.66
N ALA A 618 20.96 -26.04 6.89
CA ALA A 618 21.10 -26.16 5.44
C ALA A 618 22.37 -26.94 5.03
N TYR A 619 23.47 -26.86 5.80
CA TYR A 619 24.63 -27.72 5.61
C TYR A 619 24.34 -29.20 5.90
N GLU A 620 23.56 -29.50 6.95
CA GLU A 620 23.16 -30.87 7.26
C GLU A 620 22.30 -31.45 6.14
N VAL A 621 21.35 -30.68 5.59
CA VAL A 621 20.56 -31.09 4.41
C VAL A 621 21.43 -31.27 3.17
N LEU A 622 22.40 -30.38 2.93
CA LEU A 622 23.36 -30.52 1.83
C LEU A 622 24.18 -31.83 1.93
N GLN A 623 24.58 -32.24 3.14
CA GLN A 623 25.28 -33.51 3.35
C GLN A 623 24.37 -34.72 3.07
N GLU A 624 23.11 -34.67 3.49
CA GLU A 624 22.15 -35.75 3.21
C GLU A 624 21.82 -35.85 1.71
N MET A 625 21.67 -34.73 1.01
CA MET A 625 21.53 -34.72 -0.46
C MET A 625 22.70 -35.44 -1.13
N ARG A 626 23.94 -35.23 -0.66
CA ARG A 626 25.13 -35.92 -1.19
C ARG A 626 25.12 -37.42 -0.90
N LYS A 627 24.78 -37.83 0.32
CA LYS A 627 24.68 -39.26 0.68
C LYS A 627 23.71 -40.01 -0.23
N LYS A 628 22.64 -39.33 -0.66
CA LYS A 628 21.61 -39.88 -1.55
C LYS A 628 21.90 -39.67 -3.03
N GLY A 629 23.08 -39.12 -3.38
CA GLY A 629 23.52 -38.93 -4.77
C GLY A 629 22.78 -37.81 -5.52
N LEU A 630 22.20 -36.86 -4.79
CA LEU A 630 21.46 -35.74 -5.37
C LEU A 630 22.36 -34.52 -5.55
N ALA A 631 22.34 -33.93 -6.74
CA ALA A 631 23.06 -32.70 -7.04
C ALA A 631 22.20 -31.48 -6.63
N PRO A 632 22.68 -30.62 -5.70
CA PRO A 632 22.02 -29.36 -5.40
C PRO A 632 22.08 -28.44 -6.61
N ASP A 633 21.01 -27.69 -6.85
CA ASP A 633 20.94 -26.75 -7.95
C ASP A 633 21.63 -25.41 -7.61
N VAL A 634 21.79 -24.56 -8.63
CA VAL A 634 22.39 -23.22 -8.51
C VAL A 634 21.64 -22.36 -7.48
N PHE A 635 20.32 -22.54 -7.36
CA PHE A 635 19.48 -21.78 -6.44
C PHE A 635 19.78 -22.14 -4.97
N PHE A 636 19.91 -23.43 -4.67
CA PHE A 636 20.26 -23.93 -3.35
C PHE A 636 21.63 -23.43 -2.90
N TYR A 637 22.65 -23.53 -3.77
CA TYR A 637 23.99 -23.00 -3.49
C TYR A 637 23.99 -21.49 -3.26
N ASN A 638 23.36 -20.71 -4.15
CA ASN A 638 23.28 -19.25 -4.00
C ASN A 638 22.62 -18.85 -2.68
N SER A 639 21.52 -19.51 -2.34
CA SER A 639 20.80 -19.21 -1.11
C SER A 639 21.59 -19.55 0.16
N LEU A 640 22.31 -20.66 0.16
CA LEU A 640 23.16 -21.05 1.29
C LEU A 640 24.38 -20.14 1.41
N MET A 641 24.98 -19.74 0.29
CA MET A 641 26.05 -18.73 0.26
C MET A 641 25.56 -17.38 0.77
N GLU A 642 24.38 -16.91 0.37
CA GLU A 642 23.79 -15.66 0.85
C GLU A 642 23.53 -15.73 2.37
N ALA A 643 22.98 -16.84 2.86
CA ALA A 643 22.78 -17.06 4.29
C ALA A 643 24.12 -17.03 5.07
N CYS A 644 25.17 -17.69 4.56
CA CYS A 644 26.51 -17.60 5.12
C CYS A 644 27.05 -16.16 5.11
N CYS A 645 26.84 -15.42 4.02
CA CYS A 645 27.26 -14.02 3.91
C CYS A 645 26.50 -13.10 4.88
N ARG A 646 25.23 -13.38 5.20
CA ARG A 646 24.47 -12.63 6.22
C ARG A 646 24.98 -12.87 7.63
N GLU A 647 25.39 -14.09 7.97
CA GLU A 647 25.94 -14.44 9.29
C GLU A 647 27.46 -14.19 9.42
N ASP A 648 28.06 -13.39 8.52
CA ASP A 648 29.52 -13.13 8.48
C ASP A 648 30.40 -14.39 8.32
N LEU A 649 29.81 -15.51 7.87
CA LEU A 649 30.48 -16.80 7.62
C LEU A 649 31.09 -16.85 6.22
N VAL A 650 32.05 -15.96 5.94
CA VAL A 650 32.68 -15.81 4.62
C VAL A 650 33.50 -17.03 4.20
N ARG A 651 34.24 -17.65 5.13
CA ARG A 651 35.03 -18.86 4.83
C ARG A 651 34.14 -20.05 4.44
N PRO A 652 33.03 -20.34 5.15
CA PRO A 652 32.01 -21.29 4.68
C PRO A 652 31.43 -20.92 3.31
N ALA A 653 31.11 -19.65 3.05
CA ALA A 653 30.60 -19.22 1.74
C ALA A 653 31.60 -19.51 0.59
N LYS A 654 32.90 -19.24 0.79
CA LYS A 654 33.95 -19.59 -0.19
C LYS A 654 34.07 -21.10 -0.42
N ARG A 655 33.92 -21.93 0.63
CA ARG A 655 33.90 -23.39 0.47
C ARG A 655 32.72 -23.89 -0.36
N LEU A 656 31.54 -23.31 -0.18
CA LEU A 656 30.37 -23.62 -0.99
C LEU A 656 30.55 -23.22 -2.45
N TRP A 657 31.21 -22.10 -2.70
CA TRP A 657 31.61 -21.69 -4.03
C TRP A 657 32.51 -22.74 -4.69
N ASP A 658 33.61 -23.11 -4.05
CA ASP A 658 34.54 -24.12 -4.60
C ASP A 658 33.83 -25.45 -4.88
N GLU A 659 32.95 -25.86 -3.97
CA GLU A 659 32.16 -27.07 -4.10
C GLU A 659 31.13 -27.01 -5.24
N MET A 660 30.48 -25.86 -5.43
CA MET A 660 29.54 -25.65 -6.54
C MET A 660 30.24 -25.86 -7.89
N PHE A 661 31.47 -25.35 -8.06
CA PHE A 661 32.21 -25.58 -9.30
C PHE A 661 32.77 -27.01 -9.40
N ALA A 662 33.18 -27.63 -8.29
CA ALA A 662 33.64 -29.02 -8.28
C ALA A 662 32.52 -30.03 -8.62
N SER A 663 31.27 -29.71 -8.29
CA SER A 663 30.08 -30.50 -8.64
C SER A 663 29.59 -30.28 -10.08
N GLY A 664 30.23 -29.40 -10.84
CA GLY A 664 29.86 -29.09 -12.23
C GLY A 664 28.72 -28.06 -12.36
N CYS A 665 28.25 -27.49 -11.25
CA CYS A 665 27.25 -26.42 -11.24
C CYS A 665 27.89 -25.10 -11.71
N ARG A 666 27.32 -24.49 -12.76
CA ARG A 666 27.82 -23.22 -13.29
C ARG A 666 27.21 -22.05 -12.52
N GLY A 667 28.06 -21.21 -11.92
CA GLY A 667 27.65 -19.95 -11.30
C GLY A 667 26.90 -19.04 -12.28
N ASN A 668 25.86 -18.36 -11.79
CA ASN A 668 25.15 -17.31 -12.53
C ASN A 668 25.51 -15.92 -11.98
N LEU A 669 24.99 -14.85 -12.60
CA LEU A 669 25.22 -13.47 -12.16
C LEU A 669 25.01 -13.29 -10.64
N ASN A 670 23.96 -13.90 -10.09
CA ASN A 670 23.66 -13.81 -8.66
C ASN A 670 24.75 -14.46 -7.79
N THR A 671 25.27 -15.62 -8.20
CA THR A 671 26.38 -16.31 -7.52
C THR A 671 27.58 -15.38 -7.32
N TYR A 672 27.99 -14.68 -8.39
CA TYR A 672 29.12 -13.74 -8.33
C TYR A 672 28.79 -12.50 -7.50
N ASN A 673 27.60 -11.91 -7.67
CA ASN A 673 27.19 -10.71 -6.94
C ASN A 673 27.12 -10.92 -5.42
N ILE A 674 26.71 -12.12 -4.95
CA ILE A 674 26.67 -12.45 -3.51
C ILE A 674 28.08 -12.34 -2.90
N LEU A 675 29.08 -12.99 -3.49
CA LEU A 675 30.44 -12.97 -2.96
C LEU A 675 31.15 -11.64 -3.19
N ILE A 676 31.05 -11.06 -4.39
CA ILE A 676 31.65 -9.74 -4.68
C ILE A 676 31.09 -8.69 -3.71
N GLY A 677 29.77 -8.64 -3.56
CA GLY A 677 29.11 -7.69 -2.66
C GLY A 677 29.50 -7.89 -1.20
N LYS A 678 29.66 -9.14 -0.74
CA LYS A 678 30.10 -9.42 0.63
C LYS A 678 31.57 -9.05 0.83
N LEU A 679 32.47 -9.48 -0.05
CA LEU A 679 33.91 -9.22 0.03
C LEU A 679 34.23 -7.73 -0.04
N SER A 680 33.56 -6.99 -0.92
CA SER A 680 33.69 -5.53 -1.00
C SER A 680 33.26 -4.81 0.28
N LYS A 681 32.29 -5.34 1.03
CA LYS A 681 31.86 -4.76 2.32
C LYS A 681 32.81 -5.03 3.48
N ILE A 682 33.55 -6.14 3.45
CA ILE A 682 34.48 -6.54 4.52
C ILE A 682 35.89 -5.95 4.28
N GLY A 683 36.12 -5.30 3.13
CA GLY A 683 37.42 -4.75 2.75
C GLY A 683 38.35 -5.74 2.02
N GLU A 684 37.91 -6.97 1.76
CA GLU A 684 38.66 -7.95 0.93
C GLU A 684 38.50 -7.66 -0.58
N VAL A 685 38.82 -6.42 -0.98
CA VAL A 685 38.51 -5.93 -2.34
C VAL A 685 39.36 -6.62 -3.42
N ASP A 686 40.59 -7.03 -3.10
CA ASP A 686 41.44 -7.78 -4.05
C ASP A 686 40.83 -9.13 -4.46
N GLU A 687 40.16 -9.81 -3.52
CA GLU A 687 39.43 -11.05 -3.82
C GLU A 687 38.17 -10.75 -4.65
N ALA A 688 37.45 -9.68 -4.33
CA ALA A 688 36.29 -9.23 -5.12
C ALA A 688 36.69 -8.92 -6.57
N LEU A 689 37.85 -8.29 -6.79
CA LEU A 689 38.40 -8.01 -8.11
C LEU A 689 38.80 -9.29 -8.86
N ARG A 690 39.36 -10.28 -8.17
CA ARG A 690 39.65 -11.60 -8.76
C ARG A 690 38.37 -12.30 -9.21
N LEU A 691 37.32 -12.28 -8.39
CA LEU A 691 36.01 -12.83 -8.78
C LEU A 691 35.39 -12.08 -9.95
N PHE A 692 35.54 -10.75 -10.01
CA PHE A 692 35.08 -9.94 -11.15
C PHE A 692 35.81 -10.29 -12.46
N GLN A 693 37.11 -10.53 -12.41
CA GLN A 693 37.86 -11.00 -13.60
C GLN A 693 37.40 -12.40 -14.01
N HIS A 694 37.27 -13.32 -13.03
CA HIS A 694 36.79 -14.67 -13.28
C HIS A 694 35.40 -14.70 -13.91
N MET A 695 34.50 -13.81 -13.47
CA MET A 695 33.17 -13.62 -14.03
C MET A 695 33.21 -13.30 -15.53
N ARG A 696 34.09 -12.36 -15.92
CA ARG A 696 34.27 -11.95 -17.32
C ARG A 696 34.89 -13.07 -18.17
N GLU A 697 35.89 -13.77 -17.66
CA GLU A 697 36.52 -14.92 -18.34
C GLU A 697 35.54 -16.06 -18.61
N LYS A 698 34.57 -16.27 -17.71
CA LYS A 698 33.50 -17.27 -17.86
C LYS A 698 32.33 -16.80 -18.73
N GLY A 699 32.39 -15.58 -19.28
CA GLY A 699 31.35 -15.03 -20.14
C GLY A 699 30.09 -14.58 -19.38
N VAL A 700 30.17 -14.38 -18.05
CA VAL A 700 29.08 -13.81 -17.27
C VAL A 700 29.22 -12.28 -17.30
N THR A 701 28.23 -11.59 -17.84
CA THR A 701 28.27 -10.12 -18.02
C THR A 701 27.97 -9.40 -16.69
N PRO A 702 28.88 -8.55 -16.19
CA PRO A 702 28.64 -7.76 -14.97
C PRO A 702 27.49 -6.76 -15.12
N ASP A 703 26.70 -6.59 -14.06
CA ASP A 703 25.56 -5.66 -14.02
C ASP A 703 25.87 -4.39 -13.21
N ALA A 704 24.93 -3.46 -13.15
CA ALA A 704 25.07 -2.21 -12.38
C ALA A 704 25.37 -2.48 -10.90
N THR A 705 24.83 -3.58 -10.35
CA THR A 705 25.07 -4.02 -8.98
C THR A 705 26.52 -4.45 -8.77
N THR A 706 27.09 -5.26 -9.68
CA THR A 706 28.50 -5.69 -9.63
C THR A 706 29.43 -4.48 -9.63
N TYR A 707 29.25 -3.55 -10.57
CA TYR A 707 30.11 -2.37 -10.66
C TYR A 707 29.95 -1.45 -9.45
N THR A 708 28.72 -1.19 -9.01
CA THR A 708 28.47 -0.30 -7.87
C THR A 708 29.09 -0.84 -6.58
N THR A 709 28.96 -2.14 -6.32
CA THR A 709 29.52 -2.77 -5.11
C THR A 709 31.05 -2.76 -5.10
N LEU A 710 31.69 -3.01 -6.24
CA LEU A 710 33.14 -2.89 -6.40
C LEU A 710 33.63 -1.44 -6.22
N LEU A 711 32.97 -0.47 -6.86
CA LEU A 711 33.31 0.94 -6.73
C LEU A 711 33.16 1.43 -5.28
N GLN A 712 32.11 1.00 -4.59
CA GLN A 712 31.91 1.29 -3.17
C GLN A 712 33.05 0.71 -2.32
N GLY A 713 33.39 -0.58 -2.50
CA GLY A 713 34.47 -1.23 -1.76
C GLY A 713 35.84 -0.59 -2.02
N LEU A 714 36.17 -0.29 -3.27
CA LEU A 714 37.42 0.37 -3.66
C LEU A 714 37.54 1.79 -3.07
N CYS A 715 36.45 2.55 -3.07
CA CYS A 715 36.40 3.85 -2.40
C CYS A 715 36.52 3.72 -0.87
N GLN A 716 36.05 2.62 -0.28
CA GLN A 716 36.19 2.39 1.16
C GLN A 716 37.65 2.18 1.57
N GLU A 717 38.39 1.37 0.81
CA GLU A 717 39.83 1.09 0.96
C GLU A 717 40.76 2.20 0.43
N SER A 718 40.19 3.31 -0.06
CA SER A 718 40.94 4.43 -0.65
C SER A 718 41.78 4.08 -1.88
N ASN A 719 41.46 2.98 -2.59
CA ASN A 719 42.11 2.59 -3.84
C ASN A 719 41.39 3.21 -5.05
N PHE A 720 41.55 4.53 -5.20
CA PHE A 720 40.81 5.32 -6.20
C PHE A 720 41.25 5.06 -7.64
N GLU A 721 42.53 4.72 -7.87
CA GLU A 721 43.05 4.40 -9.20
C GLU A 721 42.36 3.14 -9.76
N SER A 722 42.25 2.10 -8.94
CA SER A 722 41.54 0.88 -9.32
C SER A 722 40.04 1.13 -9.47
N ALA A 723 39.45 2.03 -8.67
CA ALA A 723 38.05 2.42 -8.81
C ALA A 723 37.78 3.08 -10.18
N ILE A 724 38.65 3.99 -10.61
CA ILE A 724 38.57 4.63 -11.93
C ILE A 724 38.76 3.59 -13.04
N ALA A 725 39.72 2.67 -12.90
CA ALA A 725 39.92 1.60 -13.88
C ALA A 725 38.68 0.68 -14.00
N ILE A 726 38.00 0.38 -12.89
CA ILE A 726 36.75 -0.40 -12.90
C ILE A 726 35.61 0.40 -13.53
N PHE A 727 35.51 1.70 -13.27
CA PHE A 727 34.53 2.56 -13.94
C PHE A 727 34.79 2.64 -15.46
N ASN A 728 36.05 2.77 -15.90
CA ASN A 728 36.37 2.76 -17.33
C ASN A 728 35.97 1.42 -17.99
N LYS A 729 36.09 0.30 -17.27
CA LYS A 729 35.59 -0.99 -17.76
C LYS A 729 34.06 -1.05 -17.86
N SER A 730 33.30 -0.26 -17.12
CA SER A 730 31.84 -0.17 -17.34
C SER A 730 31.53 0.65 -18.59
N VAL A 731 32.31 1.72 -18.84
CA VAL A 731 32.22 2.53 -20.06
C VAL A 731 32.54 1.71 -21.31
N GLU A 732 33.58 0.88 -21.27
CA GLU A 732 33.94 -0.04 -22.35
C GLU A 732 32.86 -1.10 -22.62
N GLN A 733 32.11 -1.48 -21.59
CA GLN A 733 31.05 -2.49 -21.71
C GLN A 733 29.76 -1.90 -22.28
N ASP A 734 29.26 -0.82 -21.67
CA ASP A 734 28.00 -0.17 -22.06
C ASP A 734 27.94 1.26 -21.49
N VAL A 735 27.73 2.23 -22.38
CA VAL A 735 27.58 3.66 -22.03
C VAL A 735 26.41 3.89 -21.08
N MET A 736 25.29 3.18 -21.25
CA MET A 736 24.10 3.33 -20.40
C MET A 736 24.33 2.78 -19.00
N LEU A 737 25.06 1.65 -18.91
CA LEU A 737 25.52 1.11 -17.64
C LEU A 737 26.41 2.11 -16.90
N ALA A 738 27.39 2.70 -17.59
CA ALA A 738 28.28 3.71 -17.01
C ALA A 738 27.53 4.95 -16.50
N GLN A 739 26.56 5.45 -17.28
CA GLN A 739 25.69 6.56 -16.84
C GLN A 739 24.91 6.23 -15.56
N SER A 740 24.35 5.00 -15.46
CA SER A 740 23.54 4.59 -14.32
C SER A 740 24.33 4.52 -13.00
N ILE A 741 25.63 4.21 -13.06
CA ILE A 741 26.49 4.08 -11.88
C ILE A 741 27.31 5.34 -11.58
N LEU A 742 27.44 6.28 -12.52
CA LEU A 742 28.30 7.47 -12.43
C LEU A 742 27.96 8.34 -11.21
N SER A 743 26.69 8.70 -11.00
CA SER A 743 26.28 9.52 -9.86
C SER A 743 26.59 8.81 -8.54
N THR A 744 26.38 7.50 -8.46
CA THR A 744 26.71 6.69 -7.28
C THR A 744 28.21 6.68 -7.02
N PHE A 745 29.05 6.55 -8.05
CA PHE A 745 30.49 6.61 -7.91
C PHE A 745 30.97 7.97 -7.38
N VAL A 746 30.43 9.07 -7.93
CA VAL A 746 30.71 10.43 -7.48
C VAL A 746 30.33 10.63 -6.01
N ILE A 747 29.18 10.11 -5.56
CA ILE A 747 28.79 10.14 -4.14
C ILE A 747 29.85 9.47 -3.25
N HIS A 748 30.34 8.30 -3.66
CA HIS A 748 31.32 7.55 -2.87
C HIS A 748 32.69 8.25 -2.78
N LEU A 749 33.15 8.86 -3.87
CA LEU A 749 34.36 9.70 -3.87
C LEU A 749 34.19 10.92 -2.97
N CYS A 750 33.05 11.62 -3.05
CA CYS A 750 32.74 12.78 -2.23
C CYS A 750 32.66 12.44 -0.72
N ARG A 751 32.05 11.30 -0.36
CA ARG A 751 32.00 10.82 1.04
C ARG A 751 33.37 10.59 1.65
N LYS A 752 34.38 10.29 0.83
CA LYS A 752 35.78 10.11 1.23
C LYS A 752 36.60 11.40 1.13
N GLY A 753 35.97 12.53 0.81
CA GLY A 753 36.62 13.84 0.68
C GLY A 753 37.43 14.01 -0.61
N GLN A 754 37.36 13.07 -1.56
CA GLN A 754 38.14 13.10 -2.81
C GLN A 754 37.45 13.91 -3.90
N PHE A 755 37.18 15.18 -3.64
CA PHE A 755 36.47 16.06 -4.57
C PHE A 755 37.25 16.37 -5.85
N LEU A 756 38.58 16.46 -5.75
CA LEU A 756 39.43 16.70 -6.90
C LEU A 756 39.38 15.54 -7.89
N ILE A 757 39.37 14.30 -7.40
CA ILE A 757 39.27 13.10 -8.21
C ILE A 757 37.88 13.03 -8.86
N ALA A 758 36.82 13.30 -8.10
CA ALA A 758 35.45 13.34 -8.62
C ALA A 758 35.25 14.42 -9.71
N SER A 759 35.82 15.61 -9.52
CA SER A 759 35.80 16.69 -10.51
C SER A 759 36.57 16.31 -11.78
N LYS A 760 37.80 15.79 -11.64
CA LYS A 760 38.60 15.31 -12.78
C LYS A 760 37.93 14.18 -13.55
N LEU A 761 37.29 13.25 -12.84
CA LEU A 761 36.51 12.18 -13.47
C LEU A 761 35.42 12.78 -14.34
N LEU A 762 34.57 13.66 -13.79
CA LEU A 762 33.49 14.29 -14.55
C LEU A 762 34.00 15.13 -15.73
N CYS A 763 35.11 15.84 -15.56
CA CYS A 763 35.71 16.65 -16.62
C CYS A 763 36.39 15.82 -17.73
N GLY A 764 36.76 14.57 -17.44
CA GLY A 764 37.42 13.67 -18.38
C GLY A 764 36.47 12.77 -19.17
N LEU A 765 35.16 12.81 -18.89
CA LEU A 765 34.16 11.99 -19.56
C LEU A 765 33.62 12.68 -20.82
N THR A 766 33.27 11.89 -21.84
CA THR A 766 32.63 12.39 -23.06
C THR A 766 31.21 12.87 -22.76
N SER A 767 30.70 13.79 -23.60
CA SER A 767 29.34 14.36 -23.49
C SER A 767 28.23 13.29 -23.37
N ASP A 768 28.50 12.11 -23.92
CA ASP A 768 27.55 11.01 -24.02
C ASP A 768 27.44 10.21 -22.70
N ILE A 769 28.40 10.36 -21.77
CA ILE A 769 28.40 9.70 -20.45
C ILE A 769 28.07 10.69 -19.33
N THR A 770 28.44 11.96 -19.51
CA THR A 770 28.23 13.02 -18.52
C THR A 770 26.75 13.20 -18.20
N SER A 771 26.38 13.13 -16.91
CA SER A 771 25.01 13.35 -16.45
C SER A 771 24.90 14.62 -15.61
N SER A 772 23.86 15.42 -15.86
CA SER A 772 23.53 16.58 -15.03
C SER A 772 23.32 16.20 -13.56
N ASP A 773 22.91 14.96 -13.28
CA ASP A 773 22.80 14.40 -11.93
C ASP A 773 24.15 14.28 -11.24
N ALA A 774 25.18 13.75 -11.90
CA ALA A 774 26.48 13.56 -11.29
C ALA A 774 27.19 14.89 -10.98
N HIS A 775 27.05 15.89 -11.85
CA HIS A 775 27.54 17.25 -11.58
C HIS A 775 26.79 17.93 -10.42
N ALA A 776 25.46 17.81 -10.37
CA ALA A 776 24.66 18.35 -9.26
C ALA A 776 25.00 17.68 -7.92
N VAL A 777 25.24 16.36 -7.92
CA VAL A 777 25.70 15.60 -6.75
C VAL A 777 27.05 16.09 -6.25
N LEU A 778 28.05 16.26 -7.13
CA LEU A 778 29.37 16.78 -6.75
C LEU A 778 29.25 18.17 -6.10
N LEU A 779 28.49 19.07 -6.73
CA LEU A 779 28.28 20.43 -6.26
C LEU A 779 27.53 20.47 -4.92
N LYS A 780 26.54 19.59 -4.71
CA LYS A 780 25.88 19.42 -3.41
C LYS A 780 26.90 18.98 -2.35
N CYS A 781 27.70 17.96 -2.63
CA CYS A 781 28.69 17.45 -1.67
C CYS A 781 29.76 18.49 -1.32
N LEU A 782 30.21 19.29 -2.30
CA LEU A 782 31.15 20.39 -2.08
C LEU A 782 30.55 21.50 -1.22
N ALA A 783 29.29 21.84 -1.44
CA ALA A 783 28.57 22.80 -0.61
C ALA A 783 28.41 22.30 0.84
N ASP A 784 28.03 21.03 1.02
CA ASP A 784 27.93 20.40 2.34
C ASP A 784 29.28 20.41 3.08
N ALA A 785 30.38 20.25 2.34
CA ALA A 785 31.76 20.28 2.82
C ALA A 785 32.36 21.69 2.99
N LYS A 786 31.64 22.77 2.65
CA LYS A 786 32.09 24.18 2.63
C LYS A 786 33.22 24.51 1.64
N GLU A 787 33.43 23.66 0.63
CA GLU A 787 34.43 23.86 -0.42
C GLU A 787 33.85 24.70 -1.59
N ILE A 788 33.29 25.87 -1.26
CA ILE A 788 32.53 26.71 -2.20
C ILE A 788 33.40 27.22 -3.35
N GLN A 789 34.66 27.57 -3.07
CA GLN A 789 35.60 28.03 -4.10
C GLN A 789 35.90 26.95 -5.14
N PHE A 790 35.96 25.68 -4.72
CA PHE A 790 36.16 24.55 -5.63
C PHE A 790 34.88 24.26 -6.43
N ALA A 791 33.72 24.39 -5.80
CA ALA A 791 32.43 24.27 -6.47
C ALA A 791 32.25 25.34 -7.57
N ILE A 792 32.63 26.60 -7.30
CA ILE A 792 32.59 27.68 -8.28
C ILE A 792 33.50 27.37 -9.48
N LYS A 793 34.72 26.88 -9.24
CA LYS A 793 35.63 26.49 -10.34
C LYS A 793 35.06 25.37 -11.21
N HIS A 794 34.39 24.39 -10.60
CA HIS A 794 33.74 23.32 -11.36
C HIS A 794 32.53 23.83 -12.16
N VAL A 795 31.72 24.73 -11.60
CA VAL A 795 30.63 25.41 -12.31
C VAL A 795 31.16 26.23 -13.49
N ASP A 796 32.25 26.97 -13.29
CA ASP A 796 32.86 27.78 -14.34
C ASP A 796 33.29 26.87 -15.52
N TRP A 797 33.89 25.71 -15.24
CA TRP A 797 34.22 24.70 -16.26
C TRP A 797 32.99 24.12 -16.97
N VAL A 798 31.94 23.75 -16.22
CA VAL A 798 30.69 23.21 -16.78
C VAL A 798 30.04 24.22 -17.72
N ARG A 799 30.09 25.51 -17.39
CA ARG A 799 29.55 26.57 -18.24
C ARG A 799 30.32 26.71 -19.55
N GLU A 800 31.65 26.64 -19.50
CA GLU A 800 32.50 26.78 -20.70
C GLU A 800 32.42 25.57 -21.63
N THR A 801 32.29 24.37 -21.07
CA THR A 801 32.36 23.12 -21.83
C THR A 801 30.99 22.50 -22.12
N LEU A 802 30.00 22.70 -21.25
CA LEU A 802 28.71 22.01 -21.26
C LEU A 802 27.53 22.96 -20.93
N PRO A 803 27.36 24.08 -21.67
CA PRO A 803 26.39 25.14 -21.34
C PRO A 803 24.93 24.67 -21.32
N LEU A 804 24.58 23.66 -22.14
CA LEU A 804 23.23 23.09 -22.19
C LEU A 804 22.84 22.34 -20.89
N MET A 805 23.81 21.88 -20.10
CA MET A 805 23.55 21.19 -18.84
C MET A 805 23.44 22.13 -17.63
N LEU A 806 23.87 23.39 -17.76
CA LEU A 806 23.93 24.33 -16.65
C LEU A 806 22.54 24.59 -16.04
N GLN A 807 21.51 24.76 -16.88
CA GLN A 807 20.14 24.96 -16.41
C GLN A 807 19.57 23.73 -15.69
N ALA A 808 19.88 22.53 -16.17
CA ALA A 808 19.46 21.28 -15.54
C ALA A 808 20.16 21.07 -14.18
N ILE A 809 21.45 21.40 -14.09
CA ILE A 809 22.23 21.34 -12.84
C ILE A 809 21.69 22.37 -11.82
N TYR A 810 21.42 23.61 -12.26
CA TYR A 810 20.81 24.65 -11.41
C TYR A 810 19.47 24.19 -10.82
N ASN A 811 18.56 23.68 -11.66
CA ASN A 811 17.24 23.20 -11.20
C ASN A 811 17.34 22.03 -10.19
N LYS A 812 18.37 21.19 -10.32
CA LYS A 812 18.66 20.06 -9.41
C LYS A 812 19.32 20.52 -8.10
N LEU A 813 20.20 21.53 -8.14
CA LEU A 813 20.76 22.15 -6.94
C LEU A 813 19.70 22.87 -6.12
N VAL A 814 18.79 23.59 -6.78
CA VAL A 814 17.60 24.17 -6.12
C VAL A 814 16.72 23.09 -5.49
N ALA A 815 16.65 21.88 -6.08
CA ALA A 815 15.96 20.73 -5.47
C ALA A 815 16.62 20.29 -4.17
N SER A 816 17.95 20.33 -4.15
CA SER A 816 18.73 19.78 -3.06
C SER A 816 18.68 20.63 -1.79
N LEU A 817 18.26 21.90 -1.87
CA LEU A 817 18.05 22.81 -0.74
C LEU A 817 17.12 22.23 0.35
N SER A 818 16.10 21.46 -0.02
CA SER A 818 15.18 20.84 0.96
C SER A 818 15.74 19.57 1.62
N SER A 819 16.88 19.06 1.14
CA SER A 819 17.47 17.77 1.52
C SER A 819 18.90 17.87 2.05
N THR A 820 19.43 19.08 2.19
CA THR A 820 20.78 19.31 2.73
C THR A 820 20.69 19.61 4.22
N SER A 821 21.70 19.18 4.95
CA SER A 821 21.90 19.60 6.34
C SER A 821 22.29 21.08 6.49
N ARG A 822 22.67 21.77 5.39
CA ARG A 822 23.23 23.14 5.40
C ARG A 822 22.77 23.96 4.17
N PRO A 823 21.56 24.56 4.19
CA PRO A 823 21.01 25.29 3.05
C PRO A 823 21.83 26.52 2.65
N ASP A 824 22.39 27.25 3.62
CA ASP A 824 23.10 28.53 3.38
C ASP A 824 24.27 28.42 2.39
N SER A 825 25.00 27.30 2.41
CA SER A 825 26.16 27.08 1.51
C SER A 825 25.73 26.79 0.08
N ILE A 826 24.57 26.16 -0.11
CA ILE A 826 23.98 25.93 -1.44
C ILE A 826 23.35 27.22 -1.96
N GLU A 827 22.73 28.05 -1.10
CA GLU A 827 22.22 29.36 -1.49
C GLU A 827 23.35 30.29 -1.98
N GLN A 828 24.49 30.31 -1.30
CA GLN A 828 25.68 31.04 -1.75
C GLN A 828 26.18 30.56 -3.12
N LEU A 829 26.15 29.24 -3.37
CA LEU A 829 26.51 28.67 -4.67
C LEU A 829 25.50 29.09 -5.76
N LEU A 830 24.20 29.04 -5.46
CA LEU A 830 23.13 29.43 -6.39
C LEU A 830 23.20 30.92 -6.72
N GLN A 831 23.50 31.79 -5.75
CA GLN A 831 23.75 33.22 -5.97
C GLN A 831 24.96 33.43 -6.88
N ALA A 832 26.05 32.70 -6.67
CA ALA A 832 27.25 32.78 -7.52
C ALA A 832 26.97 32.33 -8.97
N ILE A 833 26.09 31.32 -9.16
CA ILE A 833 25.63 30.89 -10.48
C ILE A 833 24.71 31.96 -11.11
N GLN A 834 23.80 32.56 -10.34
CA GLN A 834 22.77 33.47 -10.81
C GLN A 834 23.29 34.88 -11.15
N VAL A 835 24.22 35.41 -10.34
CA VAL A 835 24.90 36.71 -10.60
C VAL A 835 25.71 36.66 -11.91
N LYS A 836 26.17 35.49 -12.32
CA LYS A 836 26.97 35.30 -13.54
C LYS A 836 26.13 34.83 -14.76
N CYS A 837 24.81 34.67 -14.63
CA CYS A 837 23.90 34.20 -15.69
C CYS A 837 23.02 35.31 -16.31
N LEU A 838 23.12 36.56 -15.86
CA LEU A 838 22.47 37.71 -16.54
C LEU A 838 23.30 38.11 -17.76
N PRO A 839 22.74 38.08 -18.99
CA PRO A 839 23.31 38.85 -20.09
C PRO A 839 23.07 40.33 -19.82
N ASP A 840 24.10 41.15 -20.05
CA ASP A 840 24.03 42.62 -20.03
C ASP A 840 22.87 43.14 -20.89
N CYS A 841 21.75 43.47 -20.24
CA CYS A 841 20.58 44.13 -20.84
C CYS A 841 20.10 45.26 -19.93
N THR A 842 20.99 46.20 -19.59
CA THR A 842 20.63 47.47 -18.92
C THR A 842 21.44 48.65 -19.46
N GLU A 843 21.58 48.75 -20.79
CA GLU A 843 21.97 50.00 -21.47
C GLU A 843 21.06 50.26 -22.67
N ALA A 844 19.79 50.57 -22.41
CA ALA A 844 18.94 51.35 -23.31
C ALA A 844 17.67 51.70 -22.54
N TYR A 845 17.54 52.96 -22.14
CA TYR A 845 16.30 53.75 -21.94
C TYR A 845 16.62 54.91 -20.98
N THR A 846 17.51 55.79 -21.45
CA THR A 846 17.48 57.22 -21.13
C THR A 846 17.10 57.95 -22.41
N GLY A 847 15.91 58.55 -22.45
CA GLY A 847 15.51 59.43 -23.56
C GLY A 847 14.01 59.48 -23.83
N TYR A 848 13.41 60.58 -23.35
CA TYR A 848 12.06 61.13 -23.57
C TYR A 848 10.90 60.62 -22.72
#